data_AF-A0A0P7GCS8-F1
#
_entry.id   AF-A0A0P7GCS8-F1
#
_cell.length_a   1.000
_cell.length_b   1.000
_cell.length_c   1.000
_cell.angle_alpha   90.00
_cell.angle_beta   90.00
_cell.angle_gamma   90.00
#
_symmetry.space_group_name_H-M   'P 1'
#
loop_
_entity.id
_entity.type
_entity.pdbx_description
1 polymer ?
#
loop_
_entity_poly.entity_id
_entity_poly.type
_entity_poly.pdbx_seq_one_letter_code
_entity_poly.pdbx_strand_id
1 'polypeptide(L)'
;MVPLDTEYNARHLSVLEGLEAVRKRPGMYIGSTDSRGLMHCLWEIIDNSVDEALAGYGQSIRIILHADNSVEIHDDGRGIPVDIEPKTGLSGVEVVFTKLHAGGKFGGGSYAASGGLHGVGASVVNALSSRLDVQVDRAGKTYQMNFRRGEPGVFADSGSKPSPDAKFTPFLESSKLEVVGKAKRGVTGTRIRYWADRQIFTPDAKFSYAELEARARQTSFLVPGLRITLRDERRLPGTPGEDGPVEEVFHHDGGISEFVEFLAADAPVTDIWRLHGAGKFKESVPVLDERGHSKITEVERECEVDIALRWGIGYETSIRSFVNIIATPKGGTHQAGFEQALLKTFRKVIEANSRKLKAGNDKIEKDDVFAGLTAVLTVRLAEPQFEGQTKEILGTSAVRAIVAKVVEKEITARLNSTARGDKAQTALLLEKVVSEMKSRISARVHKETQRRKNALETSSMPVKLADCRIDDNERSELFIVEGDSALGTAKLARSSDFQALLPIRGKILNVQKASVSDMLSNAECAALIQVVGAGSGRSFQLDAARYGKVIFMTDADVDGAHIRTLLLTLFFRYMRPLVEAGRVYAAVPPLHRVEVINHGSKANEMVYTYSEKELHQLLDRLEKEGKRYKEPIQRYKGLGEMDADQLAETTMDPRHRTLRRIRLSEAEEAERHVDESTFELLMGSDVAPRKEFIIAGAAMLDRDRIDA
;
A
#
# COMPACT_ATOMS: atom_id res chain seq x y z
N MET A 1 -31.78 6.38 -50.61
CA MET A 1 -31.74 7.38 -49.53
C MET A 1 -33.16 7.57 -49.03
N VAL A 2 -33.49 7.02 -47.87
CA VAL A 2 -34.76 7.33 -47.17
C VAL A 2 -34.56 8.70 -46.51
N PRO A 3 -35.49 9.66 -46.64
CA PRO A 3 -35.35 10.96 -46.00
C PRO A 3 -35.33 10.77 -44.48
N LEU A 4 -34.28 11.27 -43.83
CA LEU A 4 -34.21 11.39 -42.37
C LEU A 4 -35.18 12.50 -41.99
N ASP A 5 -36.31 12.11 -41.40
CA ASP A 5 -37.28 13.03 -40.82
C ASP A 5 -36.62 13.74 -39.63
N THR A 6 -36.30 15.02 -39.78
CA THR A 6 -35.49 15.85 -38.86
C THR A 6 -36.33 16.64 -37.86
N GLU A 7 -37.56 16.23 -37.57
CA GLU A 7 -38.37 16.91 -36.56
C GLU A 7 -38.02 16.47 -35.14
N TYR A 8 -37.17 17.23 -34.44
CA TYR A 8 -36.94 17.11 -32.99
C TYR A 8 -38.01 17.89 -32.21
N ASN A 9 -39.11 17.22 -31.85
CA ASN A 9 -40.18 17.75 -31.00
C ASN A 9 -40.22 17.08 -29.60
N ALA A 10 -41.13 17.55 -28.73
CA ALA A 10 -41.25 17.12 -27.32
C ALA A 10 -41.41 15.59 -27.13
N ARG A 11 -41.92 14.84 -28.12
CA ARG A 11 -42.08 13.37 -28.03
C ARG A 11 -40.73 12.62 -28.01
N HIS A 12 -39.64 13.29 -28.41
CA HIS A 12 -38.29 12.75 -28.37
C HIS A 12 -37.59 13.01 -27.04
N LEU A 13 -38.21 13.79 -26.13
CA LEU A 13 -37.74 13.93 -24.76
C LEU A 13 -38.10 12.65 -23.99
N SER A 14 -37.07 11.91 -23.57
CA SER A 14 -37.23 10.75 -22.70
C SER A 14 -36.97 11.18 -21.25
N VAL A 15 -37.97 11.03 -20.39
CA VAL A 15 -37.83 11.24 -18.94
C VAL A 15 -37.59 9.86 -18.32
N LEU A 16 -36.45 9.72 -17.62
CA LEU A 16 -36.13 8.50 -16.88
C LEU A 16 -36.55 8.70 -15.43
N GLU A 17 -37.49 7.89 -14.96
CA GLU A 17 -38.01 7.99 -13.59
C GLU A 17 -37.36 6.94 -12.67
N GLY A 18 -37.16 7.33 -11.41
CA GLY A 18 -36.67 6.43 -10.35
C GLY A 18 -35.36 5.71 -10.69
N LEU A 19 -35.35 4.39 -10.54
CA LEU A 19 -34.16 3.56 -10.71
C LEU A 19 -33.80 3.26 -12.17
N GLU A 20 -34.68 3.57 -13.12
CA GLU A 20 -34.36 3.41 -14.55
C GLU A 20 -33.22 4.35 -14.97
N ALA A 21 -33.19 5.57 -14.43
CA ALA A 21 -32.11 6.53 -14.65
C ALA A 21 -30.74 5.95 -14.22
N VAL A 22 -30.71 5.27 -13.07
CA VAL A 22 -29.51 4.61 -12.54
C VAL A 22 -29.03 3.51 -13.49
N ARG A 23 -29.94 2.63 -13.93
CA ARG A 23 -29.59 1.54 -14.85
C ARG A 23 -29.14 2.02 -16.22
N LYS A 24 -29.69 3.14 -16.71
CA LYS A 24 -29.29 3.72 -18.00
C LYS A 24 -27.91 4.37 -17.95
N ARG A 25 -27.52 4.93 -16.79
CA ARG A 25 -26.24 5.64 -16.59
C ARG A 25 -25.54 5.21 -15.29
N PRO A 26 -25.16 3.93 -15.14
CA PRO A 26 -24.62 3.39 -13.90
C PRO A 26 -23.31 4.09 -13.47
N GLY A 27 -22.45 4.44 -14.43
CA GLY A 27 -21.17 5.10 -14.15
C GLY A 27 -21.30 6.45 -13.43
N MET A 28 -22.44 7.14 -13.51
CA MET A 28 -22.67 8.38 -12.75
C MET A 28 -22.84 8.13 -11.24
N TYR A 29 -23.25 6.92 -10.85
CA TYR A 29 -23.55 6.56 -9.47
C TYR A 29 -22.44 5.72 -8.83
N ILE A 30 -21.87 4.76 -9.59
CA ILE A 30 -20.85 3.81 -9.09
C ILE A 30 -19.48 3.98 -9.77
N GLY A 31 -19.29 5.05 -10.55
CA GLY A 31 -18.04 5.41 -11.21
C GLY A 31 -17.71 4.61 -12.48
N SER A 32 -17.93 3.31 -12.47
CA SER A 32 -17.63 2.42 -13.61
C SER A 32 -18.52 1.17 -13.60
N THR A 33 -18.46 0.34 -14.64
CA THR A 33 -19.19 -0.93 -14.75
C THR A 33 -18.26 -2.16 -14.78
N ASP A 34 -16.99 -1.97 -14.43
CA ASP A 34 -16.01 -3.05 -14.21
C ASP A 34 -15.99 -3.48 -12.72
N SER A 35 -14.99 -4.28 -12.33
CA SER A 35 -14.81 -4.73 -10.94
C SER A 35 -14.82 -3.57 -9.92
N ARG A 36 -14.31 -2.37 -10.26
CA ARG A 36 -14.30 -1.23 -9.34
C ARG A 36 -15.70 -0.75 -9.00
N GLY A 37 -16.59 -0.67 -10.00
CA GLY A 37 -18.00 -0.32 -9.79
C GLY A 37 -18.75 -1.41 -9.01
N LEU A 38 -18.41 -2.67 -9.24
CA LEU A 38 -18.96 -3.81 -8.50
C LEU A 38 -18.55 -3.77 -7.02
N MET A 39 -17.26 -3.50 -6.76
CA MET A 39 -16.75 -3.29 -5.40
C MET A 39 -17.40 -2.07 -4.73
N HIS A 40 -17.64 -0.99 -5.47
CA HIS A 40 -18.36 0.18 -4.94
C HIS A 40 -19.79 -0.15 -4.47
N CYS A 41 -20.51 -1.02 -5.19
CA CYS A 41 -21.82 -1.51 -4.74
C CYS A 41 -21.72 -2.24 -3.39
N LEU A 42 -20.69 -3.05 -3.22
CA LEU A 42 -20.44 -3.78 -1.98
C LEU A 42 -20.08 -2.82 -0.83
N TRP A 43 -19.25 -1.81 -1.09
CA TRP A 43 -18.90 -0.77 -0.12
C TRP A 43 -20.13 -0.04 0.41
N GLU A 44 -21.09 0.32 -0.44
CA GLU A 44 -22.31 1.02 0.01
C GLU A 44 -23.15 0.20 1.00
N ILE A 45 -23.22 -1.13 0.85
CA ILE A 45 -23.94 -2.00 1.79
C ILE A 45 -23.16 -2.19 3.09
N ILE A 46 -21.84 -2.41 2.99
CA ILE A 46 -20.96 -2.51 4.16
C ILE A 46 -20.98 -1.22 4.97
N ASP A 47 -20.82 -0.06 4.34
CA ASP A 47 -20.80 1.24 5.00
C ASP A 47 -22.13 1.52 5.72
N ASN A 48 -23.26 1.09 5.18
CA ASN A 48 -24.55 1.16 5.89
C ASN A 48 -24.56 0.32 7.18
N SER A 49 -23.94 -0.86 7.15
CA SER A 49 -23.82 -1.74 8.31
C SER A 49 -22.85 -1.17 9.35
N VAL A 50 -21.76 -0.55 8.90
CA VAL A 50 -20.79 0.10 9.79
C VAL A 50 -21.36 1.38 10.41
N ASP A 51 -22.21 2.11 9.70
CA ASP A 51 -22.91 3.28 10.23
C ASP A 51 -23.84 2.91 11.42
N GLU A 52 -24.41 1.69 11.44
CA GLU A 52 -25.13 1.19 12.62
C GLU A 52 -24.17 0.99 13.81
N ALA A 53 -23.02 0.34 13.57
CA ALA A 53 -22.01 0.10 14.59
C ALA A 53 -21.46 1.42 15.17
N LEU A 54 -21.21 2.41 14.31
CA LEU A 54 -20.79 3.76 14.71
C LEU A 54 -21.85 4.48 15.54
N ALA A 55 -23.13 4.24 15.28
CA ALA A 55 -24.23 4.74 16.09
C ALA A 55 -24.38 4.00 17.44
N GLY A 56 -23.51 3.02 17.73
CA GLY A 56 -23.51 2.22 18.95
C GLY A 56 -24.41 1.00 18.90
N TYR A 57 -24.86 0.58 17.69
CA TYR A 57 -25.73 -0.57 17.51
C TYR A 57 -25.07 -1.64 16.65
N GLY A 58 -25.06 -2.88 17.12
CA GLY A 58 -24.37 -3.98 16.44
C GLY A 58 -22.87 -4.01 16.77
N GLN A 59 -22.32 -5.21 16.77
CA GLN A 59 -20.93 -5.51 17.11
C GLN A 59 -20.28 -6.45 16.09
N SER A 60 -21.05 -6.97 15.12
CA SER A 60 -20.60 -7.97 14.17
C SER A 60 -21.17 -7.71 12.78
N ILE A 61 -20.27 -7.67 11.78
CA ILE A 61 -20.61 -7.68 10.37
C ILE A 61 -20.02 -8.93 9.74
N ARG A 62 -20.82 -9.69 9.02
CA ARG A 62 -20.37 -10.86 8.26
C ARG A 62 -20.60 -10.62 6.77
N ILE A 63 -19.55 -10.81 5.97
CA ILE A 63 -19.57 -10.69 4.51
C ILE A 63 -19.24 -12.06 3.93
N ILE A 64 -20.13 -12.58 3.09
CA ILE A 64 -20.00 -13.91 2.49
C ILE A 64 -19.98 -13.76 0.97
N LEU A 65 -18.93 -14.26 0.34
CA LEU A 65 -18.84 -14.41 -1.11
C LEU A 65 -19.24 -15.83 -1.49
N HIS A 66 -20.41 -15.98 -2.12
CA HIS A 66 -20.98 -17.30 -2.42
C HIS A 66 -20.49 -17.86 -3.77
N ALA A 67 -20.53 -19.19 -3.91
CA ALA A 67 -20.21 -19.93 -5.14
C ALA A 67 -21.05 -19.56 -6.37
N ASP A 68 -22.23 -18.95 -6.17
CA ASP A 68 -23.11 -18.50 -7.25
C ASP A 68 -22.83 -17.06 -7.72
N ASN A 69 -21.70 -16.48 -7.29
CA ASN A 69 -21.30 -15.08 -7.51
C ASN A 69 -22.22 -14.03 -6.85
N SER A 70 -23.05 -14.42 -5.88
CA SER A 70 -23.68 -13.45 -4.99
C SER A 70 -22.78 -13.08 -3.82
N VAL A 71 -23.08 -11.92 -3.24
CA VAL A 71 -22.51 -11.49 -1.97
C VAL A 71 -23.64 -11.28 -0.97
N GLU A 72 -23.40 -11.69 0.28
CA GLU A 72 -24.29 -11.50 1.41
C GLU A 72 -23.60 -10.70 2.50
N ILE A 73 -24.29 -9.70 3.05
CA ILE A 73 -23.84 -8.88 4.16
C ILE A 73 -24.87 -9.03 5.28
N HIS A 74 -24.39 -9.36 6.48
CA HIS A 74 -25.20 -9.54 7.67
C HIS A 74 -24.65 -8.68 8.81
N ASP A 75 -25.48 -7.78 9.33
CA ASP A 75 -25.22 -7.00 10.55
C ASP A 75 -26.18 -7.38 11.68
N ASP A 76 -25.74 -7.16 12.91
CA ASP A 76 -26.54 -7.31 14.14
C ASP A 76 -26.99 -5.94 14.73
N GLY A 77 -27.14 -4.94 13.86
CA GLY A 77 -27.62 -3.60 14.21
C GLY A 77 -29.12 -3.57 14.53
N ARG A 78 -29.74 -2.39 14.43
CA ARG A 78 -31.18 -2.22 14.76
C ARG A 78 -32.13 -2.88 13.75
N GLY A 79 -31.64 -3.13 12.54
CA GLY A 79 -32.45 -3.57 11.40
C GLY A 79 -33.16 -2.40 10.71
N ILE A 80 -33.18 -2.40 9.37
CA ILE A 80 -33.89 -1.40 8.55
C ILE A 80 -35.37 -1.29 9.00
N PRO A 81 -35.96 -0.07 9.09
CA PRO A 81 -37.36 0.09 9.49
C PRO A 81 -38.34 -0.76 8.66
N VAL A 82 -39.20 -1.51 9.36
CA VAL A 82 -40.19 -2.43 8.76
C VAL A 82 -41.61 -1.83 8.74
N ASP A 83 -41.79 -0.74 9.48
CA ASP A 83 -43.00 0.06 9.55
C ASP A 83 -43.21 0.89 8.28
N ILE A 84 -44.44 1.36 8.09
CA ILE A 84 -44.84 2.15 6.92
C ILE A 84 -44.42 3.60 7.12
N GLU A 85 -43.68 4.15 6.15
CA GLU A 85 -43.30 5.56 6.13
C GLU A 85 -44.52 6.41 5.72
N PRO A 86 -44.93 7.42 6.53
CA PRO A 86 -46.22 8.10 6.35
C PRO A 86 -46.39 8.86 5.03
N LYS A 87 -45.33 9.41 4.43
CA LYS A 87 -45.43 10.23 3.21
C LYS A 87 -45.57 9.39 1.95
N THR A 88 -44.88 8.26 1.90
CA THR A 88 -44.82 7.37 0.74
C THR A 88 -45.83 6.24 0.81
N GLY A 89 -46.27 5.86 2.02
CA GLY A 89 -47.14 4.70 2.24
C GLY A 89 -46.44 3.35 2.05
N LEU A 90 -45.12 3.34 1.85
CA LEU A 90 -44.32 2.13 1.63
C LEU A 90 -43.62 1.72 2.93
N SER A 91 -43.24 0.44 3.04
CA SER A 91 -42.39 -0.01 4.16
C SER A 91 -41.02 0.66 4.12
N GLY A 92 -40.40 0.90 5.27
CA GLY A 92 -39.07 1.51 5.32
C GLY A 92 -38.02 0.73 4.49
N VAL A 93 -38.09 -0.60 4.49
CA VAL A 93 -37.28 -1.47 3.62
C VAL A 93 -37.46 -1.10 2.14
N GLU A 94 -38.70 -1.02 1.68
CA GLU A 94 -38.98 -0.68 0.29
C GLU A 94 -38.54 0.74 -0.07
N VAL A 95 -38.77 1.72 0.82
CA VAL A 95 -38.34 3.10 0.61
C VAL A 95 -36.82 3.17 0.38
N VAL A 96 -36.04 2.53 1.24
CA VAL A 96 -34.57 2.52 1.16
C VAL A 96 -34.07 1.90 -0.14
N PHE A 97 -34.74 0.86 -0.65
CA PHE A 97 -34.28 0.13 -1.83
C PHE A 97 -34.91 0.59 -3.15
N THR A 98 -35.99 1.40 -3.14
CA THR A 98 -36.69 1.83 -4.37
C THR A 98 -36.69 3.33 -4.61
N LYS A 99 -36.46 4.15 -3.57
CA LYS A 99 -36.43 5.61 -3.69
C LYS A 99 -34.99 6.13 -3.62
N LEU A 100 -34.66 7.03 -4.54
CA LEU A 100 -33.42 7.78 -4.48
C LEU A 100 -33.57 8.91 -3.45
N HIS A 101 -32.49 9.23 -2.75
CA HIS A 101 -32.45 10.28 -1.72
C HIS A 101 -33.42 10.04 -0.56
N ALA A 102 -33.65 8.78 -0.21
CA ALA A 102 -34.50 8.39 0.91
C ALA A 102 -33.69 7.63 1.97
N GLY A 103 -33.79 8.06 3.23
CA GLY A 103 -33.12 7.40 4.35
C GLY A 103 -33.13 8.21 5.64
N GLY A 104 -32.89 7.56 6.77
CA GLY A 104 -32.82 8.21 8.10
C GLY A 104 -31.55 9.03 8.35
N LYS A 105 -30.66 9.12 7.35
CA LYS A 105 -29.37 9.82 7.44
C LYS A 105 -29.47 11.31 7.10
N PHE A 106 -30.65 11.79 6.69
CA PHE A 106 -30.92 13.21 6.45
C PHE A 106 -31.48 13.88 7.72
N GLY A 107 -30.93 15.04 8.10
CA GLY A 107 -31.50 15.86 9.18
C GLY A 107 -30.97 15.60 10.60
N GLY A 108 -29.83 14.91 10.75
CA GLY A 108 -29.04 14.86 12.00
C GLY A 108 -29.65 14.14 13.21
N GLY A 109 -30.90 13.65 13.13
CA GLY A 109 -31.61 13.08 14.28
C GLY A 109 -31.27 11.63 14.64
N SER A 110 -30.88 10.80 13.66
CA SER A 110 -30.65 9.35 13.87
C SER A 110 -29.17 8.93 13.85
N TYR A 111 -28.29 9.74 13.25
CA TYR A 111 -26.85 9.50 13.15
C TYR A 111 -26.11 10.82 13.36
N ALA A 112 -25.21 10.88 14.35
CA ALA A 112 -24.37 12.05 14.62
C ALA A 112 -23.18 12.14 13.65
N ALA A 113 -22.68 11.00 13.18
CA ALA A 113 -21.66 10.85 12.16
C ALA A 113 -21.99 9.61 11.32
N SER A 114 -21.99 9.75 9.99
CA SER A 114 -22.22 8.64 9.06
C SER A 114 -21.39 8.81 7.78
N GLY A 115 -20.97 7.69 7.20
CA GLY A 115 -20.36 7.66 5.87
C GLY A 115 -21.39 7.77 4.75
N GLY A 116 -22.59 7.22 4.95
CA GLY A 116 -23.72 7.37 4.02
C GLY A 116 -24.36 8.76 4.12
N LEU A 117 -24.30 9.56 3.04
CA LEU A 117 -24.78 10.96 3.05
C LEU A 117 -25.85 11.26 2.01
N HIS A 118 -25.91 10.48 0.93
CA HIS A 118 -26.70 10.81 -0.24
C HIS A 118 -28.03 10.06 -0.32
N GLY A 119 -28.24 9.02 0.51
CA GLY A 119 -29.47 8.21 0.52
C GLY A 119 -29.77 7.51 -0.81
N VAL A 120 -28.72 7.18 -1.60
CA VAL A 120 -28.85 6.51 -2.91
C VAL A 120 -28.16 5.15 -2.98
N GLY A 121 -27.23 4.84 -2.06
CA GLY A 121 -26.37 3.65 -2.16
C GLY A 121 -27.16 2.34 -2.31
N ALA A 122 -27.99 2.01 -1.32
CA ALA A 122 -28.75 0.76 -1.30
C ALA A 122 -29.72 0.62 -2.50
N SER A 123 -30.37 1.70 -2.91
CA SER A 123 -31.28 1.71 -4.06
C SER A 123 -30.55 1.60 -5.40
N VAL A 124 -29.33 2.16 -5.52
CA VAL A 124 -28.44 1.93 -6.67
C VAL A 124 -28.01 0.45 -6.73
N VAL A 125 -27.59 -0.15 -5.61
CA VAL A 125 -27.23 -1.57 -5.58
C VAL A 125 -28.40 -2.45 -6.04
N ASN A 126 -29.61 -2.15 -5.57
CA ASN A 126 -30.82 -2.84 -6.02
C ASN A 126 -31.08 -2.67 -7.52
N ALA A 127 -31.00 -1.44 -8.02
CA ALA A 127 -31.16 -1.14 -9.44
C ALA A 127 -30.18 -1.92 -10.31
N LEU A 128 -28.94 -2.11 -9.86
CA LEU A 128 -27.86 -2.78 -10.59
C LEU A 128 -27.75 -4.28 -10.29
N SER A 129 -28.70 -4.84 -9.55
CA SER A 129 -28.78 -6.26 -9.22
C SER A 129 -29.79 -6.99 -10.11
N SER A 130 -29.41 -8.18 -10.57
CA SER A 130 -30.35 -9.11 -11.23
C SER A 130 -31.36 -9.68 -10.23
N ARG A 131 -30.95 -9.81 -8.97
CA ARG A 131 -31.78 -10.12 -7.81
C ARG A 131 -31.17 -9.52 -6.55
N LEU A 132 -32.00 -8.99 -5.67
CA LEU A 132 -31.61 -8.54 -4.34
C LEU A 132 -32.65 -9.00 -3.32
N ASP A 133 -32.19 -9.65 -2.26
CA ASP A 133 -32.98 -10.20 -1.17
C ASP A 133 -32.60 -9.48 0.13
N VAL A 134 -33.60 -8.96 0.84
CA VAL A 134 -33.41 -8.29 2.13
C VAL A 134 -34.20 -9.03 3.18
N GLN A 135 -33.53 -9.42 4.27
CA GLN A 135 -34.17 -9.93 5.47
C GLN A 135 -33.87 -9.02 6.66
N VAL A 136 -34.90 -8.69 7.43
CA VAL A 136 -34.76 -7.88 8.66
C VAL A 136 -35.30 -8.67 9.84
N ASP A 137 -34.45 -8.89 10.83
CA ASP A 137 -34.88 -9.42 12.13
C ASP A 137 -35.26 -8.25 13.04
N ARG A 138 -36.54 -8.17 13.40
CA ARG A 138 -37.06 -7.10 14.27
C ARG A 138 -38.33 -7.56 14.96
N ALA A 139 -38.49 -7.16 16.23
CA ALA A 139 -39.69 -7.46 17.03
C ALA A 139 -40.09 -8.97 17.03
N GLY A 140 -39.10 -9.87 17.06
CA GLY A 140 -39.33 -11.32 17.13
C GLY A 140 -39.77 -11.98 15.81
N LYS A 141 -39.70 -11.27 14.68
CA LYS A 141 -40.04 -11.76 13.35
C LYS A 141 -38.88 -11.53 12.38
N THR A 142 -38.80 -12.39 11.38
CA THR A 142 -37.95 -12.19 10.20
C THR A 142 -38.82 -11.72 9.05
N TYR A 143 -38.60 -10.47 8.62
CA TYR A 143 -39.26 -9.86 7.49
C TYR A 143 -38.43 -10.05 6.23
N GLN A 144 -39.03 -10.22 5.06
CA GLN A 144 -38.34 -10.37 3.79
C GLN A 144 -39.00 -9.53 2.68
N MET A 145 -38.16 -8.93 1.84
CA MET A 145 -38.55 -8.37 0.55
C MET A 145 -37.54 -8.76 -0.53
N ASN A 146 -38.03 -9.07 -1.72
CA ASN A 146 -37.21 -9.45 -2.87
C ASN A 146 -37.38 -8.41 -3.99
N PHE A 147 -36.31 -8.21 -4.75
CA PHE A 147 -36.29 -7.27 -5.85
C PHE A 147 -35.60 -7.86 -7.08
N ARG A 148 -36.09 -7.46 -8.26
CA ARG A 148 -35.44 -7.72 -9.54
C ARG A 148 -35.18 -6.38 -10.22
N ARG A 149 -33.91 -5.98 -10.36
CA ARG A 149 -33.53 -4.75 -11.06
C ARG A 149 -34.19 -3.49 -10.51
N GLY A 150 -34.35 -3.41 -9.19
CA GLY A 150 -35.03 -2.30 -8.52
C GLY A 150 -36.52 -2.51 -8.29
N GLU A 151 -37.17 -3.46 -8.97
CA GLU A 151 -38.61 -3.68 -8.89
C GLU A 151 -38.94 -4.70 -7.77
N PRO A 152 -39.83 -4.36 -6.80
CA PRO A 152 -40.21 -5.28 -5.74
C PRO A 152 -41.17 -6.37 -6.25
N GLY A 153 -41.01 -7.59 -5.76
CA GLY A 153 -41.85 -8.73 -6.15
C GLY A 153 -41.47 -10.02 -5.45
N VAL A 154 -41.85 -11.14 -6.06
CA VAL A 154 -41.63 -12.49 -5.51
C VAL A 154 -40.92 -13.37 -6.54
N PHE A 155 -39.92 -14.12 -6.09
CA PHE A 155 -39.28 -15.18 -6.88
C PHE A 155 -39.87 -16.54 -6.53
N ALA A 156 -40.25 -17.32 -7.54
CA ALA A 156 -40.65 -18.71 -7.39
C ALA A 156 -39.40 -19.61 -7.38
N ASP A 157 -38.68 -19.60 -6.26
CA ASP A 157 -37.48 -20.40 -6.07
C ASP A 157 -37.79 -21.91 -6.03
N SER A 158 -36.92 -22.71 -6.64
CA SER A 158 -37.01 -24.18 -6.58
C SER A 158 -36.17 -24.71 -5.41
N GLY A 159 -36.85 -25.05 -4.31
CA GLY A 159 -36.20 -25.54 -3.10
C GLY A 159 -35.57 -24.44 -2.24
N SER A 160 -34.50 -24.77 -1.50
CA SER A 160 -33.88 -23.88 -0.50
C SER A 160 -32.75 -22.99 -1.04
N LYS A 161 -32.54 -22.94 -2.37
CA LYS A 161 -31.46 -22.18 -2.99
C LYS A 161 -32.04 -21.03 -3.82
N PRO A 162 -31.85 -19.76 -3.38
CA PRO A 162 -32.28 -18.61 -4.18
C PRO A 162 -31.48 -18.53 -5.48
N SER A 163 -32.14 -18.17 -6.59
CA SER A 163 -31.51 -17.98 -7.90
C SER A 163 -31.99 -16.69 -8.58
N PRO A 164 -31.11 -15.92 -9.26
CA PRO A 164 -31.53 -14.76 -10.05
C PRO A 164 -32.33 -15.14 -11.31
N ASP A 165 -32.27 -16.40 -11.73
CA ASP A 165 -32.97 -16.92 -12.91
C ASP A 165 -34.35 -17.50 -12.58
N ALA A 166 -34.72 -17.55 -11.30
CA ALA A 166 -36.05 -17.99 -10.88
C ALA A 166 -37.15 -17.09 -11.44
N LYS A 167 -38.36 -17.64 -11.63
CA LYS A 167 -39.49 -16.89 -12.18
C LYS A 167 -39.87 -15.76 -11.22
N PHE A 168 -39.76 -14.52 -11.68
CA PHE A 168 -40.11 -13.32 -10.93
C PHE A 168 -41.53 -12.84 -11.26
N THR A 169 -42.29 -12.46 -10.24
CA THR A 169 -43.60 -11.83 -10.36
C THR A 169 -43.58 -10.50 -9.61
N PRO A 170 -43.67 -9.34 -10.31
CA PRO A 170 -43.67 -8.03 -9.66
C PRO A 170 -44.97 -7.78 -8.90
N PHE A 171 -44.91 -6.93 -7.88
CA PHE A 171 -46.11 -6.40 -7.25
C PHE A 171 -46.75 -5.32 -8.13
N LEU A 172 -48.00 -5.52 -8.56
CA LEU A 172 -48.68 -4.61 -9.50
C LEU A 172 -49.50 -3.51 -8.81
N GLU A 173 -50.13 -3.83 -7.68
CA GLU A 173 -51.05 -2.91 -6.99
C GLU A 173 -50.52 -2.45 -5.63
N SER A 174 -50.08 -3.40 -4.79
CA SER A 174 -49.50 -3.11 -3.49
C SER A 174 -48.34 -4.05 -3.21
N SER A 175 -47.23 -3.48 -2.78
CA SER A 175 -46.07 -4.20 -2.30
C SER A 175 -46.34 -4.76 -0.90
N LYS A 176 -45.72 -5.90 -0.59
CA LYS A 176 -45.87 -6.56 0.70
C LYS A 176 -44.52 -6.96 1.26
N LEU A 177 -44.23 -6.51 2.47
CA LEU A 177 -43.13 -7.01 3.27
C LEU A 177 -43.57 -8.31 3.95
N GLU A 178 -43.00 -9.45 3.55
CA GLU A 178 -43.44 -10.77 3.99
C GLU A 178 -42.82 -11.16 5.34
N VAL A 179 -43.54 -11.91 6.16
CA VAL A 179 -42.97 -12.53 7.37
C VAL A 179 -42.62 -13.96 7.05
N VAL A 180 -41.33 -14.25 6.90
CA VAL A 180 -40.81 -15.56 6.46
C VAL A 180 -40.32 -16.43 7.61
N GLY A 181 -40.20 -15.87 8.81
CA GLY A 181 -39.68 -16.60 9.96
C GLY A 181 -39.91 -15.92 11.32
N LYS A 182 -39.48 -16.59 12.38
CA LYS A 182 -39.46 -16.08 13.75
C LYS A 182 -38.01 -15.77 14.15
N ALA A 183 -37.77 -14.56 14.64
CA ALA A 183 -36.49 -14.18 15.22
C ALA A 183 -36.49 -14.47 16.73
N LYS A 184 -35.33 -14.85 17.29
CA LYS A 184 -35.19 -15.02 18.74
C LYS A 184 -35.44 -13.68 19.44
N ARG A 185 -35.97 -13.73 20.67
CA ARG A 185 -36.22 -12.51 21.46
C ARG A 185 -34.90 -11.76 21.67
N GLY A 186 -34.89 -10.47 21.32
CA GLY A 186 -33.71 -9.60 21.44
C GLY A 186 -32.74 -9.65 20.26
N VAL A 187 -32.93 -10.55 19.29
CA VAL A 187 -32.14 -10.54 18.05
C VAL A 187 -32.72 -9.51 17.10
N THR A 188 -31.84 -8.63 16.62
CA THR A 188 -32.09 -7.65 15.56
C THR A 188 -30.96 -7.70 14.54
N GLY A 189 -31.21 -7.16 13.35
CA GLY A 189 -30.19 -7.08 12.31
C GLY A 189 -30.77 -7.07 10.91
N THR A 190 -29.89 -6.87 9.92
CA THR A 190 -30.25 -6.94 8.49
C THR A 190 -29.35 -7.94 7.79
N ARG A 191 -29.94 -8.70 6.86
CA ARG A 191 -29.22 -9.56 5.92
C ARG A 191 -29.58 -9.11 4.51
N ILE A 192 -28.58 -8.76 3.72
CA ILE A 192 -28.74 -8.30 2.34
C ILE A 192 -27.91 -9.20 1.45
N ARG A 193 -28.56 -9.93 0.54
CA ARG A 193 -27.89 -10.75 -0.47
C ARG A 193 -28.25 -10.28 -1.85
N TYR A 194 -27.26 -10.09 -2.73
CA TYR A 194 -27.53 -9.65 -4.09
C TYR A 194 -26.63 -10.32 -5.14
N TRP A 195 -27.16 -10.41 -6.36
CA TRP A 195 -26.48 -10.91 -7.56
C TRP A 195 -26.33 -9.76 -8.54
N ALA A 196 -25.10 -9.35 -8.85
CA ALA A 196 -24.82 -8.29 -9.82
C ALA A 196 -25.44 -8.59 -11.20
N ASP A 197 -26.04 -7.58 -11.84
CA ASP A 197 -26.66 -7.76 -13.16
C ASP A 197 -25.60 -7.81 -14.27
N ARG A 198 -25.43 -8.98 -14.90
CA ARG A 198 -24.51 -9.18 -16.02
C ARG A 198 -24.88 -8.42 -17.29
N GLN A 199 -26.05 -7.76 -17.34
CA GLN A 199 -26.38 -6.81 -18.41
C GLN A 199 -25.75 -5.43 -18.20
N ILE A 200 -25.33 -5.12 -16.98
CA ILE A 200 -24.71 -3.84 -16.62
C ILE A 200 -23.21 -4.00 -16.46
N PHE A 201 -22.80 -4.98 -15.66
CA PHE A 201 -21.39 -5.21 -15.37
C PHE A 201 -20.71 -6.01 -16.48
N THR A 202 -19.44 -5.72 -16.72
CA THR A 202 -18.66 -6.45 -17.72
C THR A 202 -18.49 -7.93 -17.32
N PRO A 203 -18.35 -8.86 -18.28
CA PRO A 203 -18.26 -10.30 -17.96
C PRO A 203 -17.08 -10.69 -17.06
N ASP A 204 -16.03 -9.88 -17.04
CA ASP A 204 -14.82 -10.03 -16.22
C ASP A 204 -14.92 -9.37 -14.84
N ALA A 205 -15.99 -8.62 -14.55
CA ALA A 205 -16.20 -7.99 -13.26
C ALA A 205 -16.34 -9.03 -12.16
N LYS A 206 -15.50 -8.94 -11.13
CA LYS A 206 -15.43 -9.90 -10.01
C LYS A 206 -15.21 -9.18 -8.70
N PHE A 207 -15.74 -9.74 -7.61
CA PHE A 207 -15.41 -9.29 -6.26
C PHE A 207 -13.95 -9.63 -5.94
N SER A 208 -13.17 -8.64 -5.53
CA SER A 208 -11.77 -8.82 -5.11
C SER A 208 -11.70 -9.18 -3.63
N TYR A 209 -11.13 -10.34 -3.29
CA TYR A 209 -10.95 -10.72 -1.88
C TYR A 209 -9.91 -9.83 -1.19
N ALA A 210 -8.78 -9.57 -1.86
CA ALA A 210 -7.72 -8.72 -1.32
C ALA A 210 -8.22 -7.30 -1.00
N GLU A 211 -9.07 -6.72 -1.85
CA GLU A 211 -9.67 -5.41 -1.55
C GLU A 211 -10.65 -5.48 -0.37
N LEU A 212 -11.41 -6.58 -0.23
CA LEU A 212 -12.30 -6.80 0.91
C LEU A 212 -11.53 -6.96 2.22
N GLU A 213 -10.46 -7.74 2.21
CA GLU A 213 -9.56 -7.91 3.34
C GLU A 213 -8.99 -6.57 3.77
N ALA A 214 -8.40 -5.81 2.85
CA ALA A 214 -7.84 -4.49 3.14
C ALA A 214 -8.89 -3.55 3.74
N ARG A 215 -10.11 -3.54 3.18
CA ARG A 215 -11.23 -2.73 3.70
C ARG A 215 -11.71 -3.20 5.07
N ALA A 216 -11.88 -4.50 5.28
CA ALA A 216 -12.34 -5.06 6.55
C ALA A 216 -11.35 -4.76 7.67
N ARG A 217 -10.06 -4.99 7.43
CA ARG A 217 -8.96 -4.66 8.34
C ARG A 217 -8.99 -3.17 8.69
N GLN A 218 -8.99 -2.29 7.68
CA GLN A 218 -9.06 -0.85 7.88
C GLN A 218 -10.27 -0.44 8.73
N THR A 219 -11.46 -0.93 8.41
CA THR A 219 -12.69 -0.58 9.13
C THR A 219 -12.65 -1.05 10.58
N SER A 220 -12.14 -2.25 10.84
CA SER A 220 -12.01 -2.77 12.20
C SER A 220 -11.04 -1.96 13.07
N PHE A 221 -10.02 -1.31 12.49
CA PHE A 221 -9.22 -0.31 13.21
C PHE A 221 -9.97 1.02 13.44
N LEU A 222 -10.79 1.46 12.49
CA LEU A 222 -11.51 2.74 12.59
C LEU A 222 -12.71 2.69 13.53
N VAL A 223 -13.25 1.48 13.77
CA VAL A 223 -14.37 1.22 14.68
C VAL A 223 -13.91 0.17 15.71
N PRO A 224 -13.24 0.61 16.79
CA PRO A 224 -12.71 -0.31 17.79
C PRO A 224 -13.79 -1.22 18.38
N GLY A 225 -13.49 -2.52 18.50
CA GLY A 225 -14.41 -3.54 18.99
C GLY A 225 -15.43 -4.06 17.97
N LEU A 226 -15.47 -3.52 16.74
CA LEU A 226 -16.29 -4.09 15.66
C LEU A 226 -15.64 -5.34 15.09
N ARG A 227 -16.36 -6.46 15.13
CA ARG A 227 -15.94 -7.71 14.49
C ARG A 227 -16.40 -7.74 13.04
N ILE A 228 -15.47 -7.87 12.10
CA ILE A 228 -15.78 -8.09 10.67
C ILE A 228 -15.31 -9.49 10.27
N THR A 229 -16.24 -10.30 9.77
CA THR A 229 -15.94 -11.67 9.31
C THR A 229 -16.07 -11.73 7.80
N LEU A 230 -14.99 -12.11 7.11
CA LEU A 230 -15.00 -12.39 5.68
C LEU A 230 -15.03 -13.89 5.46
N ARG A 231 -15.90 -14.36 4.57
CA ARG A 231 -16.03 -15.77 4.22
C ARG A 231 -16.07 -15.94 2.71
N ASP A 232 -15.11 -16.67 2.15
CA ASP A 232 -15.06 -16.98 0.72
C ASP A 232 -15.49 -18.43 0.46
N GLU A 233 -16.59 -18.61 -0.25
CA GLU A 233 -17.14 -19.91 -0.65
C GLU A 233 -17.03 -20.14 -2.17
N ARG A 234 -16.33 -19.28 -2.91
CA ARG A 234 -16.42 -19.24 -4.37
C ARG A 234 -15.76 -20.41 -5.10
N ARG A 235 -14.77 -21.08 -4.48
CA ARG A 235 -13.97 -22.17 -5.11
C ARG A 235 -13.36 -21.76 -6.45
N LEU A 236 -12.82 -20.54 -6.51
CA LEU A 236 -12.20 -19.99 -7.71
C LEU A 236 -10.66 -20.09 -7.60
N PRO A 237 -9.95 -20.44 -8.69
CA PRO A 237 -8.49 -20.46 -8.69
C PRO A 237 -7.90 -19.11 -8.30
N GLY A 238 -6.90 -19.12 -7.40
CA GLY A 238 -6.23 -17.91 -6.91
C GLY A 238 -7.04 -17.09 -5.92
N THR A 239 -8.13 -17.62 -5.36
CA THR A 239 -8.80 -17.02 -4.18
C THR A 239 -8.56 -17.89 -2.95
N PRO A 240 -8.65 -17.32 -1.72
CA PRO A 240 -8.48 -18.13 -0.51
C PRO A 240 -9.44 -19.32 -0.44
N GLY A 241 -10.63 -19.17 -1.04
CA GLY A 241 -11.65 -20.22 -1.10
C GLY A 241 -11.41 -21.35 -2.12
N GLU A 242 -10.26 -21.42 -2.82
CA GLU A 242 -9.98 -22.38 -3.90
C GLU A 242 -10.20 -23.83 -3.47
N ASP A 243 -9.61 -24.25 -2.35
CA ASP A 243 -9.66 -25.63 -1.84
C ASP A 243 -10.84 -25.89 -0.87
N GLY A 244 -11.65 -24.88 -0.57
CA GLY A 244 -12.78 -24.98 0.34
C GLY A 244 -13.15 -23.64 0.99
N PRO A 245 -14.26 -23.55 1.75
CA PRO A 245 -14.65 -22.32 2.41
C PRO A 245 -13.57 -21.84 3.40
N VAL A 246 -13.11 -20.61 3.22
CA VAL A 246 -12.17 -19.94 4.15
C VAL A 246 -12.90 -18.81 4.86
N GLU A 247 -12.59 -18.64 6.15
CA GLU A 247 -13.14 -17.59 7.00
C GLU A 247 -12.02 -16.86 7.73
N GLU A 248 -12.04 -15.54 7.64
CA GLU A 248 -11.10 -14.64 8.32
C GLU A 248 -11.88 -13.62 9.16
N VAL A 249 -11.31 -13.28 10.32
CA VAL A 249 -11.94 -12.41 11.30
C VAL A 249 -11.01 -11.25 11.62
N PHE A 250 -11.53 -10.05 11.47
CA PHE A 250 -10.87 -8.79 11.79
C PHE A 250 -11.54 -8.19 13.03
N HIS A 251 -10.75 -7.93 14.06
CA HIS A 251 -11.22 -7.37 15.33
C HIS A 251 -10.05 -6.69 16.04
N HIS A 252 -10.15 -5.37 16.21
CA HIS A 252 -9.09 -4.55 16.81
C HIS A 252 -9.68 -3.65 17.90
N ASP A 253 -9.05 -3.63 19.07
CA ASP A 253 -9.51 -2.87 20.23
C ASP A 253 -8.74 -1.55 20.40
N GLY A 254 -7.46 -1.49 20.00
CA GLY A 254 -6.62 -0.30 20.11
C GLY A 254 -6.84 0.77 19.03
N GLY A 255 -7.73 0.49 18.06
CA GLY A 255 -8.21 1.44 17.08
C GLY A 255 -7.12 2.01 16.16
N ILE A 256 -7.19 3.32 15.90
CA ILE A 256 -6.22 3.99 15.01
C ILE A 256 -4.77 3.95 15.53
N SER A 257 -4.53 3.67 16.82
CA SER A 257 -3.17 3.44 17.32
C SER A 257 -2.60 2.15 16.74
N GLU A 258 -3.34 1.04 16.83
CA GLU A 258 -2.93 -0.22 16.21
C GLU A 258 -2.83 -0.08 14.69
N PHE A 259 -3.64 0.79 14.08
CA PHE A 259 -3.53 1.03 12.65
C PHE A 259 -2.21 1.73 12.28
N VAL A 260 -1.78 2.73 13.06
CA VAL A 260 -0.47 3.36 12.87
C VAL A 260 0.65 2.35 13.08
N GLU A 261 0.54 1.48 14.08
CA GLU A 261 1.52 0.42 14.31
C GLU A 261 1.60 -0.53 13.10
N PHE A 262 0.45 -0.96 12.59
CA PHE A 262 0.34 -1.83 11.42
C PHE A 262 0.92 -1.19 10.14
N LEU A 263 0.74 0.13 9.96
CA LEU A 263 1.19 0.84 8.76
C LEU A 263 2.68 1.19 8.80
N ALA A 264 3.28 1.21 9.98
CA ALA A 264 4.62 1.72 10.16
C ALA A 264 5.63 0.57 10.17
N ALA A 265 6.35 0.44 9.08
CA ALA A 265 7.31 -0.65 8.84
C ALA A 265 8.67 -0.43 9.54
N ASP A 266 8.99 0.81 9.92
CA ASP A 266 10.29 1.19 10.42
C ASP A 266 10.36 1.28 11.96
N ALA A 267 11.58 1.19 12.49
CA ALA A 267 11.81 1.29 13.93
C ALA A 267 11.37 2.68 14.46
N PRO A 268 10.65 2.74 15.60
CA PRO A 268 10.10 3.98 16.12
C PRO A 268 11.19 4.91 16.68
N VAL A 269 11.10 6.20 16.33
CA VAL A 269 11.77 7.31 17.02
C VAL A 269 10.92 7.84 18.16
N THR A 270 9.59 7.81 17.98
CA THR A 270 8.60 8.12 19.01
C THR A 270 7.64 6.96 19.19
N ASP A 271 7.05 6.87 20.39
CA ASP A 271 5.84 6.08 20.57
C ASP A 271 4.69 6.65 19.71
N ILE A 272 3.58 5.93 19.65
CA ILE A 272 2.37 6.41 19.01
C ILE A 272 1.76 7.53 19.85
N TRP A 273 1.73 8.73 19.30
CA TRP A 273 1.10 9.89 19.91
C TRP A 273 -0.34 10.00 19.45
N ARG A 274 -1.24 10.16 20.43
CA ARG A 274 -2.66 10.41 20.20
C ARG A 274 -3.00 11.88 20.41
N LEU A 275 -3.63 12.48 19.40
CA LEU A 275 -4.14 13.85 19.44
C LEU A 275 -5.65 13.80 19.32
N HIS A 276 -6.33 14.37 20.31
CA HIS A 276 -7.79 14.38 20.38
C HIS A 276 -8.29 15.79 20.62
N GLY A 277 -9.39 16.14 19.97
CA GLY A 277 -10.09 17.39 20.23
C GLY A 277 -11.35 17.53 19.40
N ALA A 278 -12.04 18.65 19.58
CA ALA A 278 -13.21 18.99 18.80
C ALA A 278 -13.27 20.51 18.57
N GLY A 279 -14.03 20.91 17.57
CA GLY A 279 -14.33 22.31 17.30
C GLY A 279 -15.72 22.46 16.71
N LYS A 280 -16.31 23.62 16.98
CA LYS A 280 -17.63 23.98 16.47
C LYS A 280 -17.49 24.95 15.32
N PHE A 281 -18.39 24.85 14.35
CA PHE A 281 -18.53 25.81 13.26
C PHE A 281 -20.01 26.02 12.94
N LYS A 282 -20.29 27.13 12.27
CA LYS A 282 -21.63 27.46 11.82
C LYS A 282 -21.72 27.34 10.32
N GLU A 283 -22.82 26.79 9.84
CA GLU A 283 -23.11 26.64 8.42
C GLU A 283 -24.54 27.13 8.14
N SER A 284 -24.70 27.83 7.01
CA SER A 284 -26.00 28.26 6.53
C SER A 284 -26.57 27.19 5.62
N VAL A 285 -27.54 26.41 6.12
CA VAL A 285 -28.16 25.32 5.36
C VAL A 285 -29.63 25.61 5.04
N PRO A 286 -30.12 25.20 3.86
CA PRO A 286 -31.55 25.24 3.55
C PRO A 286 -32.28 24.17 4.36
N VAL A 287 -33.14 24.58 5.29
CA VAL A 287 -34.03 23.68 6.05
C VAL A 287 -35.44 23.77 5.47
N LEU A 288 -36.06 22.63 5.20
CA LEU A 288 -37.45 22.57 4.73
C LEU A 288 -38.41 22.80 5.92
N ASP A 289 -39.36 23.70 5.76
CA ASP A 289 -40.48 23.83 6.71
C ASP A 289 -41.49 22.67 6.54
N GLU A 290 -42.48 22.58 7.44
CA GLU A 290 -43.54 21.56 7.39
C GLU A 290 -44.36 21.59 6.08
N ARG A 291 -44.27 22.68 5.30
CA ARG A 291 -44.95 22.88 4.01
C ARG A 291 -44.02 22.65 2.81
N GLY A 292 -42.76 22.28 3.03
CA GLY A 292 -41.78 22.00 1.98
C GLY A 292 -41.09 23.23 1.39
N HIS A 293 -41.19 24.41 2.01
CA HIS A 293 -40.42 25.58 1.60
C HIS A 293 -39.03 25.59 2.24
N SER A 294 -38.01 25.89 1.43
CA SER A 294 -36.62 26.00 1.90
C SER A 294 -36.38 27.36 2.57
N LYS A 295 -35.94 27.34 3.83
CA LYS A 295 -35.49 28.51 4.59
C LYS A 295 -34.03 28.33 5.01
N ILE A 296 -33.17 29.25 4.59
CA ILE A 296 -31.77 29.27 5.02
C ILE A 296 -31.73 29.53 6.53
N THR A 297 -31.17 28.57 7.26
CA THR A 297 -31.04 28.62 8.72
C THR A 297 -29.58 28.40 9.09
N GLU A 298 -29.09 29.17 10.06
CA GLU A 298 -27.75 28.98 10.62
C GLU A 298 -27.79 27.79 11.59
N VAL A 299 -27.04 26.74 11.27
CA VAL A 299 -26.94 25.53 12.08
C VAL A 299 -25.53 25.45 12.65
N GLU A 300 -25.43 25.22 13.96
CA GLU A 300 -24.15 24.92 14.61
C GLU A 300 -23.85 23.43 14.44
N ARG A 301 -22.64 23.14 13.96
CA ARG A 301 -22.11 21.78 13.76
C ARG A 301 -20.85 21.61 14.60
N GLU A 302 -20.60 20.38 15.03
CA GLU A 302 -19.38 19.98 15.72
C GLU A 302 -18.55 19.05 14.82
N CYS A 303 -17.23 19.24 14.86
CA CYS A 303 -16.26 18.38 14.22
C CYS A 303 -15.31 17.83 15.28
N GLU A 304 -15.32 16.52 15.47
CA GLU A 304 -14.36 15.79 16.28
C GLU A 304 -13.11 15.49 15.44
N VAL A 305 -11.96 15.47 16.10
CA VAL A 305 -10.64 15.20 15.52
C VAL A 305 -9.95 14.16 16.39
N ASP A 306 -9.56 13.04 15.78
CA ASP A 306 -8.78 11.98 16.42
C ASP A 306 -7.64 11.57 15.48
N ILE A 307 -6.41 11.66 15.96
CA ILE A 307 -5.20 11.45 15.18
C ILE A 307 -4.27 10.56 15.97
N ALA A 308 -3.78 9.50 15.32
CA ALA A 308 -2.64 8.73 15.79
C ALA A 308 -1.47 9.00 14.85
N LEU A 309 -0.28 9.16 15.41
CA LEU A 309 0.93 9.31 14.60
C LEU A 309 2.17 8.84 15.34
N ARG A 310 3.18 8.40 14.60
CA ARG A 310 4.53 8.17 15.09
C ARG A 310 5.56 8.59 14.05
N TRP A 311 6.76 8.92 14.49
CA TRP A 311 7.92 9.00 13.61
C TRP A 311 8.78 7.76 13.78
N GLY A 312 9.26 7.23 12.67
CA GLY A 312 10.28 6.20 12.63
C GLY A 312 11.59 6.69 12.03
N ILE A 313 12.58 5.80 11.96
CA ILE A 313 13.94 6.10 11.47
C ILE A 313 13.99 6.35 9.96
N GLY A 314 12.99 5.88 9.21
CA GLY A 314 12.88 5.99 7.76
C GLY A 314 12.67 7.42 7.28
N TYR A 315 12.52 7.55 5.95
CA TYR A 315 12.29 8.83 5.28
C TYR A 315 10.95 8.87 4.54
N GLU A 316 10.30 7.72 4.36
CA GLU A 316 8.98 7.63 3.75
C GLU A 316 7.92 8.24 4.68
N THR A 317 6.91 8.86 4.07
CA THR A 317 5.78 9.46 4.78
C THR A 317 4.53 8.68 4.42
N SER A 318 3.87 8.10 5.41
CA SER A 318 2.59 7.41 5.26
C SER A 318 1.49 8.16 6.00
N ILE A 319 0.55 8.76 5.26
CA ILE A 319 -0.61 9.43 5.84
C ILE A 319 -1.87 8.77 5.30
N ARG A 320 -2.70 8.24 6.19
CA ARG A 320 -4.05 7.78 5.88
C ARG A 320 -5.05 8.74 6.52
N SER A 321 -5.98 9.27 5.74
CA SER A 321 -6.96 10.24 6.20
C SER A 321 -8.40 9.76 5.98
N PHE A 322 -9.26 10.06 6.95
CA PHE A 322 -10.63 9.56 7.03
C PHE A 322 -11.59 10.65 7.48
N VAL A 323 -12.81 10.61 6.94
CA VAL A 323 -13.95 11.44 7.34
C VAL A 323 -15.13 10.53 7.58
N ASN A 324 -15.64 10.45 8.80
CA ASN A 324 -16.71 9.51 9.17
C ASN A 324 -16.40 8.11 8.60
N ILE A 325 -15.24 7.53 8.93
CA ILE A 325 -14.68 6.25 8.44
C ILE A 325 -14.42 6.11 6.93
N ILE A 326 -14.82 7.08 6.11
CA ILE A 326 -14.58 7.07 4.67
C ILE A 326 -13.16 7.55 4.39
N ALA A 327 -12.41 6.74 3.65
CA ALA A 327 -11.06 7.07 3.21
C ALA A 327 -11.07 8.27 2.26
N THR A 328 -10.19 9.24 2.51
CA THR A 328 -9.96 10.39 1.64
C THR A 328 -8.57 10.30 1.00
N PRO A 329 -8.36 9.41 0.01
CA PRO A 329 -7.03 9.14 -0.56
C PRO A 329 -6.40 10.38 -1.22
N LYS A 330 -7.20 11.36 -1.62
CA LYS A 330 -6.75 12.64 -2.20
C LYS A 330 -6.70 13.76 -1.17
N GLY A 331 -6.91 13.45 0.11
CA GLY A 331 -6.83 14.38 1.23
C GLY A 331 -8.05 15.30 1.35
N GLY A 332 -7.81 16.59 1.60
CA GLY A 332 -8.87 17.58 1.80
C GLY A 332 -8.53 18.59 2.89
N THR A 333 -9.55 19.33 3.34
CA THR A 333 -9.39 20.42 4.30
C THR A 333 -8.82 19.97 5.65
N HIS A 334 -9.22 18.79 6.15
CA HIS A 334 -8.69 18.17 7.37
C HIS A 334 -7.19 17.88 7.27
N GLN A 335 -6.75 17.22 6.19
CA GLN A 335 -5.33 16.91 5.98
C GLN A 335 -4.51 18.20 5.81
N ALA A 336 -4.98 19.16 5.00
CA ALA A 336 -4.30 20.44 4.86
C ALA A 336 -4.13 21.19 6.21
N GLY A 337 -5.14 21.10 7.08
CA GLY A 337 -5.09 21.66 8.43
C GLY A 337 -4.02 20.98 9.31
N PHE A 338 -3.99 19.64 9.29
CA PHE A 338 -2.99 18.83 9.98
C PHE A 338 -1.58 19.21 9.51
N GLU A 339 -1.34 19.22 8.20
CA GLU A 339 0.00 19.42 7.66
C GLU A 339 0.56 20.82 7.94
N GLN A 340 -0.29 21.83 7.77
CA GLN A 340 0.06 23.22 8.05
C GLN A 340 0.42 23.42 9.53
N ALA A 341 -0.41 22.89 10.44
CA ALA A 341 -0.21 23.05 11.87
C ALA A 341 1.02 22.31 12.37
N LEU A 342 1.29 21.12 11.84
CA LEU A 342 2.47 20.35 12.20
C LEU A 342 3.75 21.11 11.81
N LEU A 343 3.86 21.55 10.56
CA LEU A 343 5.01 22.32 10.08
C LEU A 343 5.21 23.62 10.87
N LYS A 344 4.13 24.36 11.13
CA LYS A 344 4.18 25.61 11.90
C LYS A 344 4.70 25.36 13.33
N THR A 345 4.20 24.33 14.00
CA THR A 345 4.57 24.01 15.39
C THR A 345 6.05 23.59 15.48
N PHE A 346 6.50 22.70 14.60
CA PHE A 346 7.91 22.26 14.58
C PHE A 346 8.87 23.40 14.29
N ARG A 347 8.56 24.27 13.32
CA ARG A 347 9.38 25.47 13.05
C ARG A 347 9.57 26.33 14.29
N LYS A 348 8.46 26.64 14.98
CA LYS A 348 8.48 27.45 16.20
C LYS A 348 9.34 26.83 17.31
N VAL A 349 9.19 25.52 17.54
CA VAL A 349 9.95 24.81 18.58
C VAL A 349 11.44 24.72 18.23
N ILE A 350 11.79 24.44 16.97
CA ILE A 350 13.18 24.31 16.54
C ILE A 350 13.88 25.66 16.52
N GLU A 351 13.21 26.72 16.08
CA GLU A 351 13.74 28.09 16.14
C GLU A 351 14.08 28.49 17.59
N ALA A 352 13.18 28.22 18.53
CA ALA A 352 13.39 28.45 19.96
C ALA A 352 14.57 27.63 20.55
N ASN A 353 14.89 26.48 19.95
CA ASN A 353 15.97 25.57 20.38
C ASN A 353 17.16 25.53 19.41
N SER A 354 17.28 26.51 18.51
CA SER A 354 18.20 26.49 17.37
C SER A 354 19.66 26.29 17.75
N ARG A 355 20.12 26.91 18.86
CA ARG A 355 21.49 26.75 19.38
C ARG A 355 21.78 25.32 19.82
N LYS A 356 20.83 24.68 20.52
CA LYS A 356 20.98 23.31 21.03
C LYS A 356 20.97 22.30 19.89
N LEU A 357 20.05 22.46 18.94
CA LEU A 357 19.89 21.56 17.80
C LEU A 357 20.91 21.81 16.67
N LYS A 358 21.72 22.87 16.79
CA LYS A 358 22.65 23.32 15.74
C LYS A 358 21.95 23.48 14.39
N ALA A 359 20.73 24.04 14.39
CA ALA A 359 19.91 24.17 13.18
C ALA A 359 20.46 25.21 12.19
N GLY A 360 21.22 26.19 12.67
CA GLY A 360 21.71 27.28 11.82
C GLY A 360 20.61 28.26 11.46
N ASN A 361 20.75 28.93 10.30
CA ASN A 361 19.76 29.88 9.76
C ASN A 361 18.89 29.25 8.66
N ASP A 362 19.02 27.95 8.44
CA ASP A 362 18.33 27.26 7.37
C ASP A 362 16.86 27.01 7.70
N LYS A 363 16.02 27.08 6.67
CA LYS A 363 14.57 26.96 6.83
C LYS A 363 14.14 25.49 6.71
N ILE A 364 13.43 25.04 7.74
CA ILE A 364 12.75 23.73 7.76
C ILE A 364 11.57 23.75 6.79
N GLU A 365 11.46 22.72 5.96
CA GLU A 365 10.36 22.49 5.02
C GLU A 365 9.43 21.38 5.51
N LYS A 366 8.25 21.24 4.86
CA LYS A 366 7.24 20.22 5.19
C LYS A 366 7.89 18.82 5.22
N ASP A 367 8.64 18.56 4.17
CA ASP A 367 9.34 17.31 3.93
C ASP A 367 10.31 16.92 5.04
N ASP A 368 11.00 17.89 5.66
CA ASP A 368 11.94 17.64 6.75
C ASP A 368 11.21 17.16 8.02
N VAL A 369 10.01 17.70 8.28
CA VAL A 369 9.17 17.33 9.43
C VAL A 369 8.49 15.98 9.20
N PHE A 370 8.19 15.63 7.96
CA PHE A 370 7.36 14.48 7.61
C PHE A 370 8.17 13.21 7.33
N ALA A 371 9.49 13.33 7.21
CA ALA A 371 10.36 12.18 6.98
C ALA A 371 10.19 11.13 8.10
N GLY A 372 9.77 9.92 7.72
CA GLY A 372 9.50 8.82 8.66
C GLY A 372 8.19 8.96 9.42
N LEU A 373 7.32 9.92 9.08
CA LEU A 373 6.01 10.08 9.71
C LEU A 373 5.04 9.02 9.19
N THR A 374 4.48 8.23 10.09
CA THR A 374 3.28 7.44 9.85
C THR A 374 2.12 8.01 10.67
N ALA A 375 1.02 8.35 10.01
CA ALA A 375 -0.13 8.98 10.65
C ALA A 375 -1.47 8.47 10.11
N VAL A 376 -2.43 8.31 11.02
CA VAL A 376 -3.84 8.07 10.73
C VAL A 376 -4.63 9.26 11.28
N LEU A 377 -5.26 10.01 10.37
CA LEU A 377 -6.08 11.19 10.66
C LEU A 377 -7.55 10.83 10.45
N THR A 378 -8.37 10.93 11.48
CA THR A 378 -9.83 10.80 11.35
C THR A 378 -10.53 12.04 11.89
N VAL A 379 -11.53 12.52 11.13
CA VAL A 379 -12.46 13.55 11.59
C VAL A 379 -13.88 13.02 11.54
N ARG A 380 -14.70 13.43 12.51
CA ARG A 380 -16.13 13.08 12.56
C ARG A 380 -16.98 14.33 12.61
N LEU A 381 -17.94 14.45 11.70
CA LEU A 381 -18.84 15.59 11.63
C LEU A 381 -20.16 15.22 10.95
N ALA A 382 -21.21 15.94 11.27
CA ALA A 382 -22.48 15.83 10.56
C ALA A 382 -22.40 16.52 9.19
N GLU A 383 -22.99 15.89 8.17
CA GLU A 383 -23.13 16.43 6.80
C GLU A 383 -21.82 16.95 6.17
N PRO A 384 -20.71 16.17 6.14
CA PRO A 384 -19.49 16.58 5.46
C PRO A 384 -19.73 16.78 3.96
N GLN A 385 -19.07 17.79 3.40
CA GLN A 385 -19.15 18.17 2.00
C GLN A 385 -17.90 17.68 1.28
N PHE A 386 -18.06 16.87 0.24
CA PHE A 386 -16.97 16.37 -0.61
C PHE A 386 -16.99 17.04 -1.98
N GLU A 387 -15.83 17.16 -2.64
CA GLU A 387 -15.74 17.75 -3.98
C GLU A 387 -16.40 16.89 -5.08
N GLY A 388 -16.78 15.64 -4.78
CA GLY A 388 -17.49 14.74 -5.69
C GLY A 388 -18.07 13.49 -5.01
N GLN A 389 -18.86 12.72 -5.77
CA GLN A 389 -19.60 11.54 -5.27
C GLN A 389 -18.70 10.43 -4.73
N THR A 390 -17.49 10.28 -5.27
CA THR A 390 -16.52 9.26 -4.83
C THR A 390 -15.95 9.54 -3.43
N LYS A 391 -16.26 10.71 -2.84
CA LYS A 391 -15.89 11.12 -1.47
C LYS A 391 -14.37 11.09 -1.21
N GLU A 392 -13.55 11.31 -2.25
CA GLU A 392 -12.09 11.20 -2.16
C GLU A 392 -11.41 12.44 -1.54
N ILE A 393 -12.07 13.61 -1.60
CA ILE A 393 -11.56 14.91 -1.13
C ILE A 393 -12.60 15.60 -0.26
N LEU A 394 -12.25 15.90 1.00
CA LEU A 394 -13.09 16.71 1.89
C LEU A 394 -13.01 18.20 1.51
N GLY A 395 -14.17 18.80 1.25
CA GLY A 395 -14.33 20.22 0.90
C GLY A 395 -14.86 21.11 2.02
N THR A 396 -15.30 20.58 3.17
CA THR A 396 -15.80 21.40 4.29
C THR A 396 -14.70 22.33 4.84
N SER A 397 -14.80 23.63 4.54
CA SER A 397 -13.73 24.61 4.76
C SER A 397 -13.37 24.83 6.24
N ALA A 398 -14.37 24.82 7.13
CA ALA A 398 -14.18 25.05 8.57
C ALA A 398 -13.29 23.99 9.26
N VAL A 399 -13.31 22.75 8.75
CA VAL A 399 -12.57 21.61 9.32
C VAL A 399 -11.05 21.88 9.32
N ARG A 400 -10.53 22.60 8.32
CA ARG A 400 -9.10 22.96 8.25
C ARG A 400 -8.63 23.70 9.50
N ALA A 401 -9.38 24.72 9.93
CA ALA A 401 -9.02 25.53 11.09
C ALA A 401 -9.16 24.75 12.40
N ILE A 402 -10.18 23.89 12.50
CA ILE A 402 -10.43 23.04 13.67
C ILE A 402 -9.28 22.05 13.86
N VAL A 403 -8.95 21.28 12.82
CA VAL A 403 -7.84 20.31 12.86
C VAL A 403 -6.53 21.02 13.17
N ALA A 404 -6.25 22.15 12.51
CA ALA A 404 -5.03 22.91 12.76
C ALA A 404 -4.89 23.35 14.23
N LYS A 405 -5.99 23.79 14.84
CA LYS A 405 -6.02 24.20 16.26
C LYS A 405 -5.76 23.03 17.21
N VAL A 406 -6.39 21.87 16.96
CA VAL A 406 -6.18 20.66 17.77
C VAL A 406 -4.73 20.21 17.68
N VAL A 407 -4.19 20.12 16.47
CA VAL A 407 -2.80 19.69 16.23
C VAL A 407 -1.80 20.66 16.86
N GLU A 408 -1.97 21.98 16.69
CA GLU A 408 -1.09 22.97 17.30
C GLU A 408 -1.10 22.87 18.83
N LYS A 409 -2.28 22.68 19.44
CA LYS A 409 -2.42 22.52 20.90
C LYS A 409 -1.71 21.26 21.40
N GLU A 410 -2.08 20.10 20.87
CA GLU A 410 -1.62 18.80 21.38
C GLU A 410 -0.14 18.55 21.07
N ILE A 411 0.35 18.89 19.87
CA ILE A 411 1.77 18.76 19.53
C ILE A 411 2.62 19.75 20.34
N THR A 412 2.16 20.99 20.54
CA THR A 412 2.89 21.95 21.40
C THR A 412 2.99 21.43 22.83
N ALA A 413 1.92 20.82 23.36
CA ALA A 413 1.93 20.21 24.69
C ALA A 413 2.94 19.05 24.76
N ARG A 414 2.98 18.18 23.75
CA ARG A 414 3.94 17.06 23.68
C ARG A 414 5.38 17.53 23.58
N LEU A 415 5.68 18.45 22.66
CA LEU A 415 7.05 18.93 22.44
C LEU A 415 7.61 19.75 23.61
N ASN A 416 6.74 20.35 24.43
CA ASN A 416 7.14 21.10 25.63
C ASN A 416 6.99 20.29 26.93
N SER A 417 6.60 19.02 26.85
CA SER A 417 6.42 18.17 28.03
C SER A 417 7.73 18.03 28.81
N THR A 418 7.63 18.13 30.14
CA THR A 418 8.77 17.93 31.05
C THR A 418 8.90 16.49 31.52
N ALA A 419 7.95 15.62 31.17
CA ALA A 419 8.00 14.20 31.50
C ALA A 419 9.23 13.53 30.87
N ARG A 420 9.91 12.66 31.62
CA ARG A 420 11.20 12.08 31.21
C ARG A 420 11.13 11.33 29.88
N GLY A 421 10.06 10.55 29.66
CA GLY A 421 9.82 9.80 28.42
C GLY A 421 9.60 10.73 27.23
N ASP A 422 8.61 11.62 27.34
CA ASP A 422 8.28 12.61 26.29
C ASP A 422 9.50 13.47 25.92
N LYS A 423 10.27 13.91 26.91
CA LYS A 423 11.46 14.76 26.70
C LYS A 423 12.55 14.03 25.90
N ALA A 424 12.75 12.74 26.16
CA ALA A 424 13.74 11.94 25.43
C ALA A 424 13.31 11.74 23.98
N GLN A 425 12.06 11.32 23.74
CA GLN A 425 11.51 11.14 22.40
C GLN A 425 11.48 12.45 21.61
N THR A 426 11.07 13.55 22.25
CA THR A 426 11.06 14.88 21.63
C THR A 426 12.46 15.32 21.22
N ALA A 427 13.47 15.10 22.06
CA ALA A 427 14.84 15.46 21.71
C ALA A 427 15.33 14.68 20.47
N LEU A 428 15.11 13.36 20.44
CA LEU A 428 15.45 12.51 19.30
C LEU A 428 14.72 12.93 18.02
N LEU A 429 13.43 13.22 18.13
CA LEU A 429 12.61 13.65 17.00
C LEU A 429 13.09 15.00 16.44
N LEU A 430 13.32 16.00 17.29
CA LEU A 430 13.81 17.31 16.86
C LEU A 430 15.20 17.21 16.21
N GLU A 431 16.08 16.36 16.74
CA GLU A 431 17.38 16.07 16.14
C GLU A 431 17.24 15.39 14.77
N LYS A 432 16.32 14.42 14.63
CA LYS A 432 16.00 13.80 13.34
C LYS A 432 15.54 14.86 12.33
N VAL A 433 14.53 15.67 12.65
CA VAL A 433 14.00 16.70 11.73
C VAL A 433 15.10 17.66 11.27
N VAL A 434 15.99 18.09 12.17
CA VAL A 434 17.13 18.95 11.81
C VAL A 434 18.17 18.21 10.96
N SER A 435 18.37 16.91 11.20
CA SER A 435 19.26 16.07 10.38
C SER A 435 18.72 15.88 8.95
N GLU A 436 17.41 15.69 8.79
CA GLU A 436 16.74 15.60 7.50
C GLU A 436 16.86 16.93 6.72
N MET A 437 16.61 18.06 7.40
CA MET A 437 16.82 19.39 6.82
C MET A 437 18.27 19.57 6.32
N LYS A 438 19.26 19.23 7.14
CA LYS A 438 20.68 19.32 6.74
C LYS A 438 21.00 18.41 5.58
N SER A 439 20.44 17.20 5.57
CA SER A 439 20.63 16.23 4.49
C SER A 439 20.07 16.75 3.17
N ARG A 440 18.86 17.32 3.18
CA ARG A 440 18.25 17.98 2.01
C ARG A 440 19.12 19.13 1.48
N ILE A 441 19.62 19.99 2.38
CA ILE A 441 20.46 21.14 1.99
C ILE A 441 21.79 20.67 1.44
N SER A 442 22.43 19.68 2.08
CA SER A 442 23.67 19.07 1.61
C SER A 442 23.47 18.45 0.24
N ALA A 443 22.40 17.69 0.03
CA ALA A 443 22.07 17.11 -1.28
C ALA A 443 21.86 18.19 -2.35
N ARG A 444 21.17 19.29 -2.02
CA ARG A 444 21.01 20.44 -2.93
C ARG A 444 22.36 21.08 -3.27
N VAL A 445 23.18 21.40 -2.27
CA VAL A 445 24.52 22.00 -2.46
C VAL A 445 25.41 21.06 -3.27
N HIS A 446 25.34 19.75 -3.03
CA HIS A 446 26.08 18.75 -3.78
C HIS A 446 25.61 18.71 -5.25
N LYS A 447 24.30 18.69 -5.50
CA LYS A 447 23.72 18.75 -6.84
C LYS A 447 24.07 20.06 -7.57
N GLU A 448 24.05 21.20 -6.88
CA GLU A 448 24.47 22.49 -7.44
C GLU A 448 25.97 22.54 -7.73
N THR A 449 26.80 22.00 -6.83
CA THR A 449 28.24 21.89 -7.02
C THR A 449 28.56 20.97 -8.20
N GLN A 450 27.87 19.84 -8.33
CA GLN A 450 27.97 18.96 -9.49
C GLN A 450 27.53 19.67 -10.78
N ARG A 451 26.43 20.43 -10.77
CA ARG A 451 25.98 21.23 -11.92
C ARG A 451 26.98 22.33 -12.30
N ARG A 452 27.55 23.04 -11.32
CA ARG A 452 28.57 24.07 -11.55
C ARG A 452 29.87 23.48 -12.08
N LYS A 453 30.29 22.32 -11.55
CA LYS A 453 31.43 21.56 -12.08
C LYS A 453 31.15 21.16 -13.53
N ASN A 454 29.99 20.59 -13.84
CA ASN A 454 29.61 20.25 -15.23
C ASN A 454 29.58 21.44 -16.20
N ALA A 455 29.41 22.69 -15.71
CA ALA A 455 29.35 23.89 -16.53
C ALA A 455 30.73 24.54 -16.80
N LEU A 456 31.76 24.22 -16.02
CA LEU A 456 33.10 24.84 -16.08
C LEU A 456 34.24 23.82 -16.27
N GLU A 457 34.02 22.55 -15.94
CA GLU A 457 34.94 21.43 -16.12
C GLU A 457 34.17 20.23 -16.68
N THR A 458 34.74 19.56 -17.68
CA THR A 458 34.25 18.24 -18.11
C THR A 458 34.15 17.35 -16.87
N SER A 459 32.94 16.90 -16.51
CA SER A 459 32.65 16.19 -15.26
C SER A 459 33.73 15.17 -14.93
N SER A 460 34.56 15.43 -13.90
CA SER A 460 35.53 14.44 -13.46
C SER A 460 34.78 13.39 -12.63
N MET A 461 34.39 12.32 -13.31
CA MET A 461 34.01 11.06 -12.67
C MET A 461 35.12 10.62 -11.71
N PRO A 462 34.81 9.84 -10.64
CA PRO A 462 35.84 9.36 -9.74
C PRO A 462 36.99 8.73 -10.52
N VAL A 463 38.23 9.10 -10.22
CA VAL A 463 39.43 8.67 -10.98
C VAL A 463 39.54 7.14 -11.07
N LYS A 464 38.97 6.44 -10.09
CA LYS A 464 38.93 4.98 -10.01
C LYS A 464 37.88 4.32 -10.93
N LEU A 465 36.94 5.07 -11.50
CA LEU A 465 35.96 4.55 -12.45
C LEU A 465 36.63 4.26 -13.79
N ALA A 466 36.55 3.02 -14.26
CA ALA A 466 36.80 2.69 -15.65
C ALA A 466 35.46 2.72 -16.40
N ASP A 467 35.15 3.82 -17.08
CA ASP A 467 33.83 3.99 -17.69
C ASP A 467 33.65 3.19 -19.01
N CYS A 468 32.41 3.09 -19.49
CA CYS A 468 32.07 2.55 -20.81
C CYS A 468 31.94 3.66 -21.87
N ARG A 469 31.93 3.28 -23.16
CA ARG A 469 31.86 4.24 -24.28
C ARG A 469 30.45 4.65 -24.66
N ILE A 470 29.48 3.76 -24.50
CA ILE A 470 28.08 4.03 -24.84
C ILE A 470 27.43 4.88 -23.72
N ASP A 471 26.58 5.81 -24.13
CA ASP A 471 25.76 6.65 -23.25
C ASP A 471 24.28 6.18 -23.24
N ASP A 472 24.04 4.96 -23.70
CA ASP A 472 22.73 4.32 -23.69
C ASP A 472 22.49 3.66 -22.34
N ASN A 473 21.62 4.30 -21.55
CA ASN A 473 21.26 3.87 -20.21
C ASN A 473 20.65 2.47 -20.16
N GLU A 474 20.02 1.94 -21.22
CA GLU A 474 19.42 0.59 -21.13
C GLU A 474 20.45 -0.52 -21.31
N ARG A 475 21.46 -0.27 -22.15
CA ARG A 475 22.47 -1.25 -22.54
C ARG A 475 23.72 -1.20 -21.68
N SER A 476 23.99 -0.08 -21.01
CA SER A 476 25.16 0.10 -20.19
C SER A 476 25.06 -0.68 -18.87
N GLU A 477 26.19 -1.23 -18.43
CA GLU A 477 26.31 -2.06 -17.23
C GLU A 477 27.42 -1.51 -16.33
N LEU A 478 27.15 -1.39 -15.04
CA LEU A 478 28.14 -1.04 -14.03
C LEU A 478 28.47 -2.26 -13.17
N PHE A 479 29.71 -2.71 -13.22
CA PHE A 479 30.24 -3.70 -12.29
C PHE A 479 30.90 -3.01 -11.10
N ILE A 480 30.41 -3.31 -9.89
CA ILE A 480 31.04 -2.92 -8.63
C ILE A 480 31.93 -4.07 -8.19
N VAL A 481 33.24 -3.83 -8.16
CA VAL A 481 34.26 -4.88 -8.02
C VAL A 481 34.99 -4.76 -6.69
N GLU A 482 35.22 -5.88 -6.02
CA GLU A 482 35.97 -5.95 -4.76
C GLU A 482 37.49 -5.76 -4.98
N GLY A 483 38.00 -4.59 -4.60
CA GLY A 483 39.43 -4.29 -4.60
C GLY A 483 40.06 -4.00 -5.97
N ASP A 484 41.30 -3.52 -5.93
CA ASP A 484 42.08 -3.16 -7.12
C ASP A 484 42.64 -4.39 -7.87
N SER A 485 42.73 -5.55 -7.18
CA SER A 485 43.20 -6.81 -7.78
C SER A 485 42.20 -7.35 -8.81
N ALA A 486 40.94 -7.53 -8.42
CA ALA A 486 39.89 -7.98 -9.33
C ALA A 486 39.60 -6.93 -10.43
N LEU A 487 39.79 -5.63 -10.16
CA LEU A 487 39.69 -4.58 -11.17
C LEU A 487 40.69 -4.77 -12.32
N GLY A 488 41.94 -5.16 -12.01
CA GLY A 488 42.99 -5.36 -13.02
C GLY A 488 42.58 -6.41 -14.06
N THR A 489 42.16 -7.58 -13.59
CA THR A 489 41.63 -8.67 -14.44
C THR A 489 40.35 -8.26 -15.15
N ALA A 490 39.39 -7.68 -14.44
CA ALA A 490 38.10 -7.26 -15.01
C ALA A 490 38.25 -6.21 -16.12
N LYS A 491 39.25 -5.31 -16.01
CA LYS A 491 39.49 -4.28 -17.02
C LYS A 491 39.93 -4.86 -18.36
N LEU A 492 40.64 -5.99 -18.34
CA LEU A 492 41.04 -6.75 -19.54
C LEU A 492 39.89 -7.63 -20.05
N ALA A 493 39.07 -8.16 -19.15
CA ALA A 493 37.96 -9.06 -19.48
C ALA A 493 36.72 -8.34 -20.05
N ARG A 494 36.48 -7.08 -19.66
CA ARG A 494 35.26 -6.35 -20.00
C ARG A 494 35.15 -5.99 -21.48
N SER A 495 33.93 -5.86 -21.95
CA SER A 495 33.65 -5.05 -23.15
C SER A 495 33.58 -3.57 -22.76
N SER A 496 34.60 -2.79 -23.09
CA SER A 496 34.65 -1.36 -22.79
C SER A 496 33.55 -0.54 -23.49
N ASP A 497 32.86 -1.13 -24.46
CA ASP A 497 31.80 -0.45 -25.20
C ASP A 497 30.58 -0.20 -24.32
N PHE A 498 30.21 -1.17 -23.45
CA PHE A 498 29.00 -1.06 -22.62
C PHE A 498 29.19 -1.42 -21.14
N GLN A 499 30.35 -1.92 -20.71
CA GLN A 499 30.59 -2.31 -19.31
C GLN A 499 31.55 -1.34 -18.62
N ALA A 500 31.08 -0.65 -17.59
CA ALA A 500 31.87 0.18 -16.69
C ALA A 500 32.28 -0.61 -15.43
N LEU A 501 33.43 -0.29 -14.86
CA LEU A 501 33.94 -0.91 -13.63
C LEU A 501 34.20 0.15 -12.56
N LEU A 502 33.71 -0.09 -11.34
CA LEU A 502 33.97 0.72 -10.18
C LEU A 502 34.56 -0.17 -9.05
N PRO A 503 35.84 0.00 -8.70
CA PRO A 503 36.43 -0.72 -7.58
C PRO A 503 35.99 -0.10 -6.25
N ILE A 504 35.70 -0.96 -5.27
CA ILE A 504 35.48 -0.59 -3.87
C ILE A 504 36.63 -1.12 -3.01
N ARG A 505 37.07 -0.32 -2.04
CA ARG A 505 38.19 -0.68 -1.15
C ARG A 505 37.68 -1.05 0.24
N GLY A 506 37.92 -2.29 0.63
CA GLY A 506 37.52 -2.81 1.94
C GLY A 506 36.00 -2.87 2.12
N LYS A 507 35.58 -3.00 3.38
CA LYS A 507 34.16 -3.09 3.75
C LYS A 507 33.51 -1.71 3.69
N ILE A 508 32.35 -1.63 3.02
CA ILE A 508 31.57 -0.40 2.93
C ILE A 508 30.97 -0.05 4.30
N LEU A 509 30.77 1.25 4.54
CA LEU A 509 30.07 1.74 5.72
C LEU A 509 28.68 1.07 5.83
N ASN A 510 28.36 0.50 6.99
CA ASN A 510 26.99 0.05 7.24
C ASN A 510 26.07 1.27 7.40
N VAL A 511 25.40 1.63 6.31
CA VAL A 511 24.52 2.79 6.27
C VAL A 511 23.21 2.61 7.02
N GLN A 512 22.92 1.40 7.53
CA GLN A 512 21.78 1.19 8.41
C GLN A 512 22.00 1.84 9.77
N LYS A 513 23.26 1.85 10.24
CA LYS A 513 23.68 2.45 11.51
C LYS A 513 24.19 3.88 11.40
N ALA A 514 24.57 4.31 10.20
CA ALA A 514 25.20 5.59 9.96
C ALA A 514 24.20 6.67 9.54
N SER A 515 24.49 7.92 9.86
CA SER A 515 23.68 9.05 9.38
C SER A 515 23.90 9.30 7.88
N VAL A 516 22.96 10.01 7.24
CA VAL A 516 23.10 10.43 5.83
C VAL A 516 24.37 11.27 5.63
N SER A 517 24.72 12.11 6.62
CA SER A 517 25.94 12.93 6.59
C SER A 517 27.20 12.07 6.58
N ASP A 518 27.26 11.03 7.41
CA ASP A 518 28.39 10.11 7.46
C ASP A 518 28.50 9.32 6.16
N MET A 519 27.36 8.88 5.61
CA MET A 519 27.31 8.22 4.30
C MET A 519 27.84 9.13 3.18
N LEU A 520 27.37 10.38 3.09
CA LEU A 520 27.82 11.32 2.06
C LEU A 520 29.30 11.72 2.23
N SER A 521 29.82 11.66 3.45
CA SER A 521 31.23 11.93 3.76
C SER A 521 32.13 10.73 3.50
N ASN A 522 31.56 9.53 3.41
CA ASN A 522 32.29 8.31 3.07
C ASN A 522 32.62 8.29 1.56
N ALA A 523 33.91 8.22 1.24
CA ALA A 523 34.40 8.29 -0.14
C ALA A 523 33.83 7.18 -1.05
N GLU A 524 33.62 5.97 -0.53
CA GLU A 524 33.09 4.85 -1.29
C GLU A 524 31.60 5.03 -1.60
N CYS A 525 30.80 5.41 -0.61
CA CYS A 525 29.38 5.67 -0.77
C CYS A 525 29.14 6.89 -1.70
N ALA A 526 29.90 7.97 -1.51
CA ALA A 526 29.82 9.16 -2.36
C ALA A 526 30.19 8.84 -3.81
N ALA A 527 31.23 8.04 -4.04
CA ALA A 527 31.61 7.60 -5.38
C ALA A 527 30.52 6.74 -6.04
N LEU A 528 29.90 5.81 -5.31
CA LEU A 528 28.79 5.00 -5.82
C LEU A 528 27.59 5.86 -6.22
N ILE A 529 27.18 6.80 -5.37
CA ILE A 529 26.07 7.73 -5.66
C ILE A 529 26.39 8.59 -6.90
N GLN A 530 27.61 9.11 -7.00
CA GLN A 530 28.04 9.91 -8.14
C GLN A 530 28.07 9.09 -9.44
N VAL A 531 28.59 7.87 -9.41
CA VAL A 531 28.72 7.01 -10.58
C VAL A 531 27.35 6.57 -11.11
N VAL A 532 26.42 6.20 -10.22
CA VAL A 532 25.04 5.88 -10.59
C VAL A 532 24.35 7.12 -11.20
N GLY A 533 24.63 8.32 -10.70
CA GLY A 533 24.23 9.58 -11.32
C GLY A 533 22.76 9.99 -11.12
N ALA A 534 21.98 9.16 -10.42
CA ALA A 534 20.55 9.39 -10.20
C ALA A 534 20.22 10.17 -8.90
N GLY A 535 21.21 10.51 -8.08
CA GLY A 535 20.98 11.06 -6.73
C GLY A 535 20.88 9.98 -5.66
N SER A 536 20.29 10.30 -4.51
CA SER A 536 20.14 9.36 -3.38
C SER A 536 18.92 9.69 -2.50
N GLY A 537 18.39 8.66 -1.83
CA GLY A 537 17.20 8.73 -0.99
C GLY A 537 16.03 9.38 -1.72
N ARG A 538 15.46 10.41 -1.10
CA ARG A 538 14.33 11.17 -1.65
C ARG A 538 14.62 11.93 -2.95
N SER A 539 15.89 12.21 -3.24
CA SER A 539 16.29 12.93 -4.46
C SER A 539 16.57 12.00 -5.64
N PHE A 540 16.42 10.69 -5.45
CA PHE A 540 16.74 9.68 -6.45
C PHE A 540 15.78 9.75 -7.64
N GLN A 541 16.32 9.84 -8.84
CA GLN A 541 15.56 9.87 -10.09
C GLN A 541 15.99 8.70 -10.98
N LEU A 542 15.11 7.70 -11.11
CA LEU A 542 15.41 6.46 -11.84
C LEU A 542 15.82 6.72 -13.30
N ASP A 543 15.18 7.67 -13.97
CA ASP A 543 15.46 8.00 -15.37
C ASP A 543 16.82 8.70 -15.56
N ALA A 544 17.37 9.29 -14.50
CA ALA A 544 18.70 9.90 -14.50
C ALA A 544 19.82 8.89 -14.20
N ALA A 545 19.50 7.62 -13.92
CA ALA A 545 20.50 6.59 -13.68
C ALA A 545 21.30 6.30 -14.96
N ARG A 546 22.62 6.37 -14.87
CA ARG A 546 23.55 6.22 -16.02
C ARG A 546 23.68 4.78 -16.54
N TYR A 547 23.26 3.80 -15.74
CA TYR A 547 23.44 2.39 -16.05
C TYR A 547 22.14 1.61 -15.91
N GLY A 548 21.88 0.75 -16.89
CA GLY A 548 20.66 -0.07 -16.96
C GLY A 548 20.75 -1.27 -16.04
N LYS A 549 21.97 -1.73 -15.78
CA LYS A 549 22.27 -2.77 -14.80
C LYS A 549 23.40 -2.35 -13.88
N VAL A 550 23.22 -2.55 -12.59
CA VAL A 550 24.28 -2.48 -11.59
C VAL A 550 24.52 -3.89 -11.07
N ILE A 551 25.75 -4.38 -11.22
CA ILE A 551 26.13 -5.77 -10.97
C ILE A 551 27.19 -5.78 -9.85
N PHE A 552 26.87 -6.43 -8.73
CA PHE A 552 27.82 -6.66 -7.64
C PHE A 552 28.69 -7.86 -7.99
N MET A 553 30.00 -7.63 -8.15
CA MET A 553 30.98 -8.65 -8.48
C MET A 553 31.97 -8.76 -7.30
N THR A 554 31.52 -9.47 -6.27
CA THR A 554 32.25 -9.75 -5.03
C THR A 554 32.80 -11.17 -5.05
N ASP A 555 33.80 -11.46 -4.23
CA ASP A 555 34.36 -12.79 -4.10
C ASP A 555 33.34 -13.80 -3.54
N ALA A 556 33.57 -15.08 -3.83
CA ALA A 556 32.72 -16.20 -3.42
C ALA A 556 33.07 -16.73 -2.02
N ASP A 557 33.42 -15.82 -1.11
CA ASP A 557 33.81 -16.11 0.27
C ASP A 557 32.94 -15.35 1.28
N VAL A 558 33.30 -15.45 2.57
CA VAL A 558 32.58 -14.81 3.66
C VAL A 558 32.67 -13.28 3.64
N ASP A 559 33.78 -12.72 3.15
CA ASP A 559 34.00 -11.28 3.09
C ASP A 559 33.24 -10.65 1.91
N GLY A 560 33.25 -11.30 0.74
CA GLY A 560 32.43 -10.94 -0.41
C GLY A 560 30.94 -11.04 -0.11
N ALA A 561 30.50 -12.05 0.64
CA ALA A 561 29.11 -12.13 1.12
C ALA A 561 28.73 -10.95 2.05
N HIS A 562 29.65 -10.54 2.93
CA HIS A 562 29.45 -9.39 3.79
C HIS A 562 29.40 -8.08 3.00
N ILE A 563 30.31 -7.86 2.05
CA ILE A 563 30.32 -6.68 1.17
C ILE A 563 29.04 -6.61 0.34
N ARG A 564 28.61 -7.74 -0.23
CA ARG A 564 27.34 -7.83 -0.95
C ARG A 564 26.16 -7.42 -0.07
N THR A 565 26.14 -7.83 1.19
CA THR A 565 25.09 -7.44 2.15
C THR A 565 25.11 -5.94 2.45
N LEU A 566 26.30 -5.34 2.60
CA LEU A 566 26.47 -3.89 2.80
C LEU A 566 26.04 -3.08 1.57
N LEU A 567 26.38 -3.55 0.36
CA LEU A 567 25.92 -2.96 -0.90
C LEU A 567 24.40 -3.04 -1.02
N LEU A 568 23.82 -4.22 -0.78
CA LEU A 568 22.36 -4.38 -0.79
C LEU A 568 21.68 -3.42 0.17
N THR A 569 22.23 -3.26 1.38
CA THR A 569 21.72 -2.30 2.39
C THR A 569 21.78 -0.86 1.87
N LEU A 570 22.89 -0.45 1.24
CA LEU A 570 23.03 0.88 0.64
C LEU A 570 22.01 1.12 -0.48
N PHE A 571 21.91 0.19 -1.43
CA PHE A 571 21.00 0.32 -2.57
C PHE A 571 19.54 0.27 -2.12
N PHE A 572 19.19 -0.59 -1.15
CA PHE A 572 17.84 -0.67 -0.60
C PHE A 572 17.43 0.61 0.14
N ARG A 573 18.34 1.22 0.92
CA ARG A 573 18.03 2.40 1.72
C ARG A 573 18.10 3.71 0.95
N TYR A 574 19.01 3.85 -0.02
CA TYR A 574 19.27 5.14 -0.67
C TYR A 574 19.07 5.12 -2.19
N MET A 575 18.85 3.96 -2.80
CA MET A 575 18.62 3.83 -4.24
C MET A 575 17.47 2.84 -4.52
N ARG A 576 16.49 2.78 -3.62
CA ARG A 576 15.39 1.79 -3.66
C ARG A 576 14.72 1.67 -5.04
N PRO A 577 14.44 2.76 -5.77
CA PRO A 577 13.82 2.65 -7.10
C PRO A 577 14.62 1.81 -8.10
N LEU A 578 15.95 1.70 -7.96
CA LEU A 578 16.76 0.78 -8.79
C LEU A 578 16.49 -0.69 -8.47
N VAL A 579 16.30 -1.01 -7.19
CA VAL A 579 16.00 -2.37 -6.73
C VAL A 579 14.59 -2.76 -7.16
N GLU A 580 13.62 -1.85 -6.98
CA GLU A 580 12.21 -2.03 -7.41
C GLU A 580 12.09 -2.23 -8.92
N ALA A 581 12.83 -1.45 -9.72
CA ALA A 581 12.91 -1.65 -11.16
C ALA A 581 13.67 -2.95 -11.56
N GLY A 582 14.25 -3.66 -10.59
CA GLY A 582 15.06 -4.86 -10.78
C GLY A 582 16.29 -4.59 -11.64
N ARG A 583 16.93 -3.43 -11.49
CA ARG A 583 18.17 -3.05 -12.19
C ARG A 583 19.44 -3.44 -11.42
N VAL A 584 19.29 -4.05 -10.23
CA VAL A 584 20.40 -4.47 -9.37
C VAL A 584 20.56 -5.99 -9.44
N TYR A 585 21.80 -6.44 -9.61
CA TYR A 585 22.17 -7.84 -9.81
C TYR A 585 23.39 -8.22 -8.98
N ALA A 586 23.53 -9.49 -8.66
CA ALA A 586 24.78 -10.07 -8.17
C ALA A 586 25.34 -11.05 -9.22
N ALA A 587 26.63 -10.92 -9.53
CA ALA A 587 27.34 -11.86 -10.37
C ALA A 587 27.47 -13.21 -9.67
N VAL A 588 27.51 -14.29 -10.45
CA VAL A 588 27.71 -15.66 -9.95
C VAL A 588 28.96 -16.22 -10.62
N PRO A 589 30.15 -16.01 -10.04
CA PRO A 589 31.37 -16.63 -10.55
C PRO A 589 31.38 -18.15 -10.32
N PRO A 590 32.14 -18.92 -11.11
CA PRO A 590 32.27 -20.36 -10.91
C PRO A 590 33.07 -20.67 -9.64
N LEU A 591 32.76 -21.79 -8.98
CA LEU A 591 33.48 -22.26 -7.80
C LEU A 591 34.66 -23.15 -8.17
N HIS A 592 34.54 -23.93 -9.24
CA HIS A 592 35.56 -24.89 -9.65
C HIS A 592 35.83 -24.86 -11.15
N ARG A 593 37.05 -25.24 -11.54
CA ARG A 593 37.46 -25.51 -12.91
C ARG A 593 37.99 -26.93 -13.03
N VAL A 594 37.36 -27.70 -13.90
CA VAL A 594 37.75 -29.06 -14.26
C VAL A 594 38.35 -29.06 -15.66
N GLU A 595 39.62 -29.46 -15.76
CA GLU A 595 40.31 -29.62 -17.04
C GLU A 595 40.18 -31.09 -17.48
N VAL A 596 39.33 -31.33 -18.49
CA VAL A 596 39.10 -32.66 -19.07
C VAL A 596 40.17 -32.92 -20.14
N ILE A 597 40.91 -34.02 -19.95
CA ILE A 597 42.04 -34.41 -20.78
C ILE A 597 41.53 -35.25 -21.95
N ASN A 598 41.66 -34.69 -23.15
CA ASN A 598 41.31 -35.40 -24.39
C ASN A 598 42.50 -36.25 -24.88
N HIS A 599 42.20 -37.39 -25.53
CA HIS A 599 43.25 -38.22 -26.13
C HIS A 599 43.78 -37.63 -27.45
N GLY A 600 45.10 -37.70 -27.64
CA GLY A 600 45.78 -37.29 -28.87
C GLY A 600 46.13 -35.80 -28.90
N SER A 601 46.05 -35.17 -30.08
CA SER A 601 46.38 -33.75 -30.29
C SER A 601 45.19 -32.79 -30.13
N LYS A 602 44.04 -33.27 -29.63
CA LYS A 602 42.87 -32.43 -29.36
C LYS A 602 43.11 -31.61 -28.10
N ALA A 603 42.70 -30.34 -28.11
CA ALA A 603 42.80 -29.48 -26.95
C ALA A 603 41.98 -30.03 -25.77
N ASN A 604 42.48 -29.82 -24.56
CA ASN A 604 41.74 -30.14 -23.33
C ASN A 604 40.50 -29.24 -23.25
N GLU A 605 39.42 -29.80 -22.71
CA GLU A 605 38.17 -29.09 -22.50
C GLU A 605 38.15 -28.53 -21.08
N MET A 606 37.82 -27.24 -20.94
CA MET A 606 37.68 -26.59 -19.64
C MET A 606 36.20 -26.54 -19.28
N VAL A 607 35.83 -27.14 -18.16
CA VAL A 607 34.46 -27.16 -17.66
C VAL A 607 34.40 -26.45 -16.31
N TYR A 608 33.45 -25.53 -16.15
CA TYR A 608 33.24 -24.78 -14.92
C TYR A 608 31.99 -25.27 -14.19
N THR A 609 32.06 -25.34 -12.85
CA THR A 609 30.92 -25.71 -12.00
C THR A 609 30.67 -24.65 -10.93
N TYR A 610 29.40 -24.47 -10.56
CA TYR A 610 28.93 -23.39 -9.69
C TYR A 610 28.43 -23.89 -8.33
N SER A 611 28.47 -25.21 -8.10
CA SER A 611 28.18 -25.84 -6.80
C SER A 611 28.95 -27.14 -6.63
N GLU A 612 29.17 -27.55 -5.37
CA GLU A 612 29.73 -28.87 -5.05
C GLU A 612 28.92 -30.02 -5.66
N LYS A 613 27.59 -29.88 -5.70
CA LYS A 613 26.71 -30.87 -6.33
C LYS A 613 26.96 -30.99 -7.82
N GLU A 614 27.13 -29.87 -8.52
CA GLU A 614 27.46 -29.87 -9.95
C GLU A 614 28.84 -30.48 -10.20
N LEU A 615 29.82 -30.19 -9.35
CA LEU A 615 31.15 -30.79 -9.41
C LEU A 615 31.06 -32.32 -9.31
N HIS A 616 30.45 -32.86 -8.25
CA HIS A 616 30.32 -34.30 -8.09
C HIS A 616 29.57 -34.95 -9.26
N GLN A 617 28.48 -34.35 -9.73
CA GLN A 617 27.74 -34.86 -10.89
C GLN A 617 28.56 -34.85 -12.18
N LEU A 618 29.44 -33.86 -12.35
CA LEU A 618 30.35 -33.78 -13.49
C LEU A 618 31.43 -34.86 -13.40
N LEU A 619 32.06 -35.03 -12.24
CA LEU A 619 33.10 -36.04 -12.00
C LEU A 619 32.54 -37.46 -12.21
N ASP A 620 31.38 -37.78 -11.61
CA ASP A 620 30.68 -39.06 -11.81
C ASP A 620 30.39 -39.35 -13.28
N ARG A 621 30.05 -38.31 -14.06
CA ARG A 621 29.75 -38.45 -15.48
C ARG A 621 31.03 -38.71 -16.29
N LEU A 622 32.09 -37.96 -16.01
CA LEU A 622 33.38 -38.13 -16.68
C LEU A 622 33.96 -39.52 -16.42
N GLU A 623 33.85 -40.02 -15.19
CA GLU A 623 34.24 -41.39 -14.83
C GLU A 623 33.42 -42.45 -15.61
N LYS A 624 32.09 -42.29 -15.67
CA LYS A 624 31.20 -43.20 -16.44
C LYS A 624 31.49 -43.18 -17.94
N GLU A 625 31.88 -42.03 -18.48
CA GLU A 625 32.27 -41.86 -19.89
C GLU A 625 33.72 -42.31 -20.17
N GLY A 626 34.48 -42.70 -19.15
CA GLY A 626 35.88 -43.11 -19.26
C GLY A 626 36.83 -41.96 -19.65
N LYS A 627 36.41 -40.70 -19.44
CA LYS A 627 37.22 -39.51 -19.70
C LYS A 627 38.13 -39.21 -18.51
N ARG A 628 39.39 -38.85 -18.79
CA ARG A 628 40.33 -38.42 -17.76
C ARG A 628 40.20 -36.92 -17.52
N TYR A 629 40.40 -36.47 -16.29
CA TYR A 629 40.50 -35.07 -15.93
C TYR A 629 41.73 -34.84 -15.04
N LYS A 630 42.18 -33.59 -14.94
CA LYS A 630 43.36 -33.21 -14.18
C LYS A 630 43.04 -33.02 -12.70
N GLU A 631 43.84 -33.63 -11.83
CA GLU A 631 43.78 -33.43 -10.38
C GLU A 631 45.03 -32.69 -9.86
N PRO A 632 44.90 -31.90 -8.77
CA PRO A 632 43.66 -31.57 -8.05
C PRO A 632 42.77 -30.60 -8.84
N ILE A 633 41.45 -30.68 -8.63
CA ILE A 633 40.48 -29.74 -9.21
C ILE A 633 40.79 -28.33 -8.70
N GLN A 634 40.85 -27.36 -9.61
CA GLN A 634 41.08 -25.97 -9.23
C GLN A 634 39.80 -25.40 -8.62
N ARG A 635 39.89 -24.92 -7.38
CA ARG A 635 38.83 -24.19 -6.69
C ARG A 635 39.21 -22.71 -6.64
N TYR A 636 38.32 -21.84 -7.10
CA TYR A 636 38.50 -20.40 -7.03
C TYR A 636 38.12 -19.88 -5.64
N LYS A 637 39.00 -19.12 -5.01
CA LYS A 637 38.70 -18.42 -3.74
C LYS A 637 38.34 -16.96 -3.94
N GLY A 638 38.96 -16.31 -4.91
CA GLY A 638 38.70 -14.92 -5.26
C GLY A 638 38.76 -14.68 -6.76
N LEU A 639 38.09 -13.62 -7.21
CA LEU A 639 38.00 -13.24 -8.62
C LEU A 639 39.36 -12.89 -9.24
N GLY A 640 40.33 -12.48 -8.41
CA GLY A 640 41.71 -12.18 -8.82
C GLY A 640 42.54 -13.41 -9.21
N GLU A 641 42.08 -14.63 -8.90
CA GLU A 641 42.75 -15.88 -9.28
C GLU A 641 42.40 -16.32 -10.72
N MET A 642 41.42 -15.68 -11.33
CA MET A 642 40.99 -15.95 -12.71
C MET A 642 41.80 -15.10 -13.68
N ASP A 643 42.18 -15.69 -14.81
CA ASP A 643 42.69 -14.92 -15.93
C ASP A 643 41.56 -14.12 -16.61
N ALA A 644 41.91 -13.08 -17.37
CA ALA A 644 40.93 -12.20 -18.00
C ALA A 644 39.94 -12.94 -18.90
N ASP A 645 40.42 -13.92 -19.69
CA ASP A 645 39.56 -14.72 -20.58
C ASP A 645 38.57 -15.59 -19.79
N GLN A 646 39.00 -16.15 -18.65
CA GLN A 646 38.16 -16.97 -17.77
C GLN A 646 37.06 -16.11 -17.14
N LEU A 647 37.42 -14.92 -16.64
CA LEU A 647 36.46 -14.00 -16.04
C LEU A 647 35.45 -13.48 -17.08
N ALA A 648 35.93 -13.20 -18.30
CA ALA A 648 35.10 -12.80 -19.42
C ALA A 648 34.07 -13.89 -19.75
N GLU A 649 34.52 -15.11 -20.01
CA GLU A 649 33.67 -16.23 -20.41
C GLU A 649 32.65 -16.62 -19.34
N THR A 650 33.04 -16.63 -18.08
CA THR A 650 32.20 -17.23 -17.02
C THR A 650 31.27 -16.24 -16.33
N THR A 651 31.67 -14.97 -16.22
CA THR A 651 31.05 -14.02 -15.29
C THR A 651 30.66 -12.69 -15.94
N MET A 652 31.38 -12.23 -16.97
CA MET A 652 31.14 -10.90 -17.55
C MET A 652 30.43 -10.92 -18.91
N ASP A 653 30.64 -11.91 -19.76
CA ASP A 653 30.03 -12.02 -21.09
C ASP A 653 28.52 -12.30 -20.97
N PRO A 654 27.64 -11.41 -21.48
CA PRO A 654 26.19 -11.61 -21.43
C PRO A 654 25.68 -12.92 -22.04
N ARG A 655 26.45 -13.57 -22.93
CA ARG A 655 26.06 -14.81 -23.62
C ARG A 655 26.19 -16.06 -22.73
N HIS A 656 27.06 -16.01 -21.74
CA HIS A 656 27.47 -17.19 -20.96
C HIS A 656 27.25 -17.01 -19.46
N ARG A 657 27.29 -15.77 -18.97
CA ARG A 657 27.19 -15.49 -17.53
C ARG A 657 25.81 -15.78 -16.95
N THR A 658 25.80 -16.05 -15.65
CA THR A 658 24.58 -16.07 -14.84
C THR A 658 24.58 -14.90 -13.86
N LEU A 659 23.46 -14.15 -13.81
CA LEU A 659 23.26 -13.06 -12.86
C LEU A 659 22.06 -13.37 -11.98
N ARG A 660 22.20 -13.16 -10.67
CA ARG A 660 21.07 -13.16 -9.74
C ARG A 660 20.46 -11.77 -9.70
N ARG A 661 19.23 -11.65 -10.23
CA ARG A 661 18.47 -10.40 -10.18
C ARG A 661 17.93 -10.20 -8.77
N ILE A 662 18.22 -9.04 -8.18
CA ILE A 662 17.67 -8.66 -6.88
C ILE A 662 16.29 -8.04 -7.14
N ARG A 663 15.28 -8.54 -6.43
CA ARG A 663 13.90 -8.04 -6.48
C ARG A 663 13.42 -7.84 -5.06
N LEU A 664 12.56 -6.86 -4.87
CA LEU A 664 11.66 -6.82 -3.72
C LEU A 664 10.45 -7.68 -4.08
N SER A 665 9.91 -8.43 -3.11
CA SER A 665 8.73 -9.22 -3.42
C SER A 665 7.57 -8.27 -3.79
N GLU A 666 6.89 -8.58 -4.89
CA GLU A 666 5.85 -7.72 -5.47
C GLU A 666 4.50 -7.88 -4.74
N ALA A 667 4.40 -8.80 -3.78
CA ALA A 667 3.19 -8.98 -2.99
C ALA A 667 3.08 -7.94 -1.86
N GLU A 668 1.86 -7.84 -1.33
CA GLU A 668 1.25 -6.84 -0.45
C GLU A 668 2.14 -5.95 0.45
N GLU A 669 1.57 -4.85 0.97
CA GLU A 669 2.20 -4.01 2.01
C GLU A 669 2.87 -4.87 3.10
N ALA A 670 2.27 -6.00 3.48
CA ALA A 670 2.79 -6.96 4.46
C ALA A 670 4.13 -7.64 4.07
N GLU A 671 4.38 -7.98 2.81
CA GLU A 671 5.67 -8.58 2.42
C GLU A 671 6.79 -7.54 2.30
N ARG A 672 6.46 -6.31 1.89
CA ARG A 672 7.40 -5.17 1.99
C ARG A 672 7.83 -4.89 3.44
N HIS A 673 6.94 -5.13 4.41
CA HIS A 673 7.30 -5.06 5.84
C HIS A 673 8.30 -6.17 6.23
N VAL A 674 8.24 -7.35 5.63
CA VAL A 674 9.20 -8.44 5.89
C VAL A 674 10.59 -8.06 5.37
N ASP A 675 10.68 -7.49 4.17
CA ASP A 675 11.97 -7.07 3.59
C ASP A 675 12.63 -5.96 4.44
N GLU A 676 11.87 -4.93 4.84
CA GLU A 676 12.39 -3.85 5.70
C GLU A 676 12.81 -4.33 7.09
N SER A 677 11.95 -5.13 7.73
CA SER A 677 12.27 -5.69 9.05
C SER A 677 13.46 -6.63 9.01
N THR A 678 13.70 -7.33 7.91
CA THR A 678 14.88 -8.19 7.73
C THR A 678 16.17 -7.37 7.67
N PHE A 679 16.21 -6.27 6.91
CA PHE A 679 17.37 -5.38 6.90
C PHE A 679 17.61 -4.73 8.27
N GLU A 680 16.55 -4.33 8.99
CA GLU A 680 16.70 -3.79 10.34
C GLU A 680 17.23 -4.83 11.32
N LEU A 681 16.69 -6.04 11.31
CA LEU A 681 17.15 -7.16 12.13
C LEU A 681 18.65 -7.48 11.90
N LEU A 682 19.05 -7.60 10.63
CA LEU A 682 20.40 -8.03 10.26
C LEU A 682 21.43 -6.90 10.31
N MET A 683 21.04 -5.66 10.00
CA MET A 683 21.97 -4.54 9.79
C MET A 683 21.80 -3.38 10.78
N GLY A 684 20.67 -3.31 11.50
CA GLY A 684 20.31 -2.27 12.47
C GLY A 684 21.15 -2.23 13.75
N SER A 685 20.77 -1.40 14.72
CA SER A 685 21.55 -1.21 15.96
C SER A 685 21.41 -2.35 16.96
N ASP A 686 20.27 -3.05 16.95
CA ASP A 686 19.92 -4.00 18.00
C ASP A 686 20.62 -5.35 17.84
N VAL A 687 21.35 -5.75 18.89
CA VAL A 687 22.18 -6.96 18.88
C VAL A 687 21.38 -8.20 19.29
N ALA A 688 20.47 -8.08 20.25
CA ALA A 688 19.75 -9.22 20.81
C ALA A 688 18.86 -9.94 19.77
N PRO A 689 17.99 -9.25 19.01
CA PRO A 689 17.14 -9.90 17.99
C PRO A 689 17.98 -10.60 16.91
N ARG A 690 19.07 -9.96 16.48
CA ARG A 690 20.00 -10.55 15.51
C ARG A 690 20.66 -11.82 16.03
N LYS A 691 21.08 -11.82 17.29
CA LYS A 691 21.69 -12.99 17.92
C LYS A 691 20.69 -14.15 17.96
N GLU A 692 19.45 -13.89 18.33
CA GLU A 692 18.38 -14.90 18.34
C GLU A 692 18.11 -15.44 16.93
N PHE A 693 18.04 -14.58 15.92
CA PHE A 693 17.91 -14.98 14.52
C PHE A 693 19.04 -15.93 14.09
N ILE A 694 20.29 -15.59 14.41
CA ILE A 694 21.46 -16.43 14.09
C ILE A 694 21.37 -17.78 14.83
N ILE A 695 20.98 -17.79 16.11
CA ILE A 695 20.83 -19.03 16.89
C ILE A 695 19.72 -19.92 16.32
N ALA A 696 18.57 -19.34 15.99
CA ALA A 696 17.44 -20.07 15.40
C ALA A 696 17.80 -20.64 14.02
N GLY A 697 18.52 -19.88 13.19
CA GLY A 697 19.00 -20.30 11.88
C GLY A 697 20.17 -21.29 11.92
N ALA A 698 20.91 -21.37 13.03
CA ALA A 698 22.08 -22.26 13.16
C ALA A 698 21.73 -23.74 12.97
N ALA A 699 20.51 -24.16 13.30
CA ALA A 699 20.03 -25.54 13.10
C ALA A 699 19.74 -25.87 11.62
N MET A 700 19.53 -24.86 10.77
CA MET A 700 19.29 -25.02 9.34
C MET A 700 20.59 -24.99 8.50
N LEU A 701 21.71 -24.66 9.13
CA LEU A 701 23.02 -24.59 8.50
C LEU A 701 23.64 -26.00 8.43
N ASP A 702 23.75 -26.51 7.20
CA ASP A 702 24.54 -27.68 6.89
C ASP A 702 26.03 -27.37 7.10
N ARG A 703 26.69 -28.13 7.98
CA ARG A 703 28.11 -27.95 8.29
C ARG A 703 28.99 -28.14 7.07
N ASP A 704 28.55 -28.95 6.10
CA ASP A 704 29.27 -29.21 4.86
C ASP A 704 29.20 -28.02 3.88
N ARG A 705 28.33 -27.03 4.16
CA ARG A 705 28.22 -25.76 3.42
C ARG A 705 28.95 -24.60 4.09
N ILE A 706 29.53 -24.81 5.27
CA ILE A 706 30.36 -23.84 5.96
C ILE A 706 31.80 -24.14 5.57
N ASP A 707 32.45 -23.22 4.86
CA ASP A 707 33.86 -23.33 4.50
C ASP A 707 34.71 -23.62 5.75
N ALA A 708 35.34 -24.80 5.77
CA ALA A 708 36.38 -25.16 6.73
C ALA A 708 37.76 -24.73 6.21
#